data_AF-A0A401L7E7-F1
#
_entry.id   AF-A0A401L7E7-F1
#
_cell.length_a   1.000
_cell.length_b   1.000
_cell.length_c   1.000
_cell.angle_alpha   90.00
_cell.angle_beta   90.00
_cell.angle_gamma   90.00
#
_symmetry.space_group_name_H-M   'P 1'
#
loop_
_entity.id
_entity.type
_entity.pdbx_description
1 polymer ?
#
loop_
_entity_poly.entity_id
_entity_poly.type
_entity_poly.pdbx_seq_one_letter_code
_entity_poly.pdbx_strand_id
1 'polypeptide(L)'
;MNRSLFSIFIAVCVYAHYVFASLSSSEIANSLNELAQQGFAAKDLVLEINSTADAGPMRDVYTEMDTMVTVVLTDVEFMTNTPIITDQAEEQTVYEGYSNFVQSLLELMDAFSSSATELKSIDSTTKDKVPSEVRILESAVDAYFYNIIGLFPANSSYNAQASNQKAQVDTHCFQAIWAFDLSDGILNQIESSKAVLEIEHDVADQLRADGIPLESISAIIWSHHHIDHTGDPSCFPPSTKLVVGPGFKSHSRTFPGYPSNADSLVTDDAFIGRDLVELDFTDSIEIGGFLAIDFFEDGSLYLLRSNGHTDDHISALARTSENRFVFLGGDIAHHPGEFRPTKQLPLPSEISLWKVGQQSAEAVSVCPASVFEAISPAKGRGLDAKVTPFYELNAAMNESLGDAEAALGKMMTFDATSEVLVIIAHDASLGDILPFFPKRMTDWHMEGLIFQGPLHSMPSPTTVIFVPGAWHSPHCFDEVVRLLQAEGYHTDLVHLPSVDPIQPHSDFSEDVSQIRNQIQVAIDAGQRVVVTVHSYGGLPGSEAIRGLDWSTRQRQGQPGGVIHLFFCCSFIVPAGKSLISSFGGQDLPWFRISDDRLLVTPATPRPTFYNDMSPREAESAVQTLRPHSYQTFHSKLSYEAWRHVPSTYLYCLKDEAIPLPVQRMMVEEIAKGVNIHTHVVDASHSPFYTAPAEVADAIGKAASRSAERITEGKLVVASCVYPPSRLQSPAFADTDDSGPDMDSASLLVPAAMEAAMDTPIGYRSYMSPLLEFWTNSLSHHLRSEWMKHAMMDPCLFHATLFSASASIDILRCQQNTAVTLYHQTWAIRLLNERLAQPEPVLTYGTLGAVIPLLYYNMVALDHDSAVAHQRGLVKMLLATPKSFRNNIGPLIAIVKIAMLSFACIYDMQPIWDCLYSESVRSSSLLRNLVSRAALGNGGSLFQKQTMDGILDVYEAVSRLDQFFHADRSSTSSIECEWAHILARSSPTTPWTDRHNYLTSSEKLNACCHLSCSIFWTTLRRRQLHDEQAPGSTDQDQLNQVLLNYILQVEPLYWIQNAPEAFTWVAFTGAAASTQPGLRANFINHAATVITAIDGEDLTLIRQGWRYFGLIKRLGGA
;
A
#
# COMPACT_ATOMS: atom_id res chain seq x y z
N MET A 1 -2.27 58.16 11.60
CA MET A 1 -3.72 58.00 11.81
C MET A 1 -3.95 56.57 12.30
N ASN A 2 -4.79 56.38 13.32
CA ASN A 2 -4.63 55.32 14.34
C ASN A 2 -4.73 53.86 13.85
N ARG A 3 -3.62 53.12 13.99
CA ARG A 3 -3.52 51.64 13.87
C ARG A 3 -4.43 50.87 14.85
N SER A 4 -4.90 51.49 15.94
CA SER A 4 -5.80 50.82 16.90
C SER A 4 -7.27 50.81 16.48
N LEU A 5 -7.69 51.61 15.49
CA LEU A 5 -9.10 51.64 15.08
C LEU A 5 -9.47 50.46 14.19
N PHE A 6 -8.52 49.91 13.42
CA PHE A 6 -8.76 48.80 12.51
C PHE A 6 -8.83 47.45 13.25
N SER A 7 -7.93 47.22 14.22
CA SER A 7 -8.01 46.05 15.11
C SER A 7 -9.28 46.05 15.98
N ILE A 8 -9.79 47.24 16.35
CA ILE A 8 -11.08 47.38 17.02
C ILE A 8 -12.24 47.11 16.05
N PHE A 9 -12.12 47.49 14.77
CA PHE A 9 -13.15 47.21 13.76
C PHE A 9 -13.28 45.70 13.50
N ILE A 10 -12.16 44.99 13.36
CA ILE A 10 -12.13 43.53 13.20
C ILE A 10 -12.62 42.83 14.48
N ALA A 11 -12.18 43.27 15.67
CA ALA A 11 -12.66 42.71 16.93
C ALA A 11 -14.16 42.96 17.20
N VAL A 12 -14.72 44.07 16.70
CA VAL A 12 -16.15 44.36 16.77
C VAL A 12 -16.96 43.49 15.80
N CYS A 13 -16.40 43.13 14.64
CA CYS A 13 -17.00 42.16 13.72
C CYS A 13 -17.05 40.73 14.32
N VAL A 14 -16.06 40.35 15.14
CA VAL A 14 -16.01 39.05 15.83
C VAL A 14 -17.05 38.91 16.95
N TYR A 15 -17.56 40.03 17.50
CA TYR A 15 -18.51 40.00 18.63
C TYR A 15 -20.00 40.14 18.23
N ALA A 16 -20.31 40.30 16.94
CA ALA A 16 -21.68 40.32 16.44
C ALA A 16 -22.00 39.02 15.69
N HIS A 17 -22.88 38.19 16.25
CA HIS A 17 -23.51 37.11 15.51
C HIS A 17 -24.17 37.64 14.22
N TYR A 18 -23.95 36.94 13.10
CA TYR A 18 -24.63 36.93 11.78
C TYR A 18 -23.73 37.23 10.56
N VAL A 19 -23.64 36.23 9.67
CA VAL A 19 -23.13 36.25 8.28
C VAL A 19 -21.61 36.44 8.14
N PHE A 20 -20.88 35.35 7.85
CA PHE A 20 -19.48 35.45 7.40
C PHE A 20 -19.43 36.29 6.11
N ALA A 21 -18.81 37.46 6.18
CA ALA A 21 -18.78 38.45 5.11
C ALA A 21 -17.73 38.07 4.05
N SER A 22 -18.13 38.06 2.77
CA SER A 22 -17.21 38.00 1.62
C SER A 22 -16.39 39.29 1.53
N LEU A 23 -15.09 39.19 1.24
CA LEU A 23 -14.26 40.37 0.96
C LEU A 23 -14.53 40.93 -0.43
N SER A 24 -14.56 42.26 -0.55
CA SER A 24 -14.59 42.92 -1.86
C SER A 24 -13.21 42.88 -2.53
N SER A 25 -13.19 42.92 -3.86
CA SER A 25 -11.96 43.02 -4.68
C SER A 25 -11.05 44.19 -4.23
N SER A 26 -11.63 45.31 -3.78
CA SER A 26 -10.87 46.44 -3.24
C SER A 26 -10.24 46.19 -1.86
N GLU A 27 -10.90 45.41 -1.00
CA GLU A 27 -10.35 45.07 0.32
C GLU A 27 -9.16 44.10 0.18
N ILE A 28 -9.29 43.12 -0.71
CA ILE A 28 -8.21 42.17 -1.05
C ILE A 28 -7.00 42.92 -1.60
N ALA A 29 -7.21 43.80 -2.58
CA ALA A 29 -6.12 44.58 -3.16
C ALA A 29 -5.44 45.51 -2.14
N ASN A 30 -6.19 46.12 -1.22
CA ASN A 30 -5.62 46.96 -0.18
C ASN A 30 -4.76 46.13 0.80
N SER A 31 -5.26 44.98 1.25
CA SER A 31 -4.51 44.09 2.13
C SER A 31 -3.19 43.63 1.49
N LEU A 32 -3.24 43.22 0.22
CA LEU A 32 -2.05 42.83 -0.53
C LEU A 32 -1.02 43.96 -0.68
N ASN A 33 -1.48 45.20 -0.87
CA ASN A 33 -0.58 46.36 -0.94
C ASN A 33 0.02 46.72 0.43
N GLU A 34 -0.70 46.49 1.53
CA GLU A 34 -0.16 46.67 2.89
C GLU A 34 0.88 45.60 3.22
N LEU A 35 0.62 44.34 2.86
CA LEU A 35 1.58 43.24 2.95
C LEU A 35 2.84 43.53 2.11
N ALA A 36 2.68 44.07 0.90
CA ALA A 36 3.79 44.49 0.07
C ALA A 36 4.67 45.54 0.75
N GLN A 37 4.07 46.53 1.42
CA GLN A 37 4.82 47.54 2.18
C GLN A 37 5.62 46.94 3.34
N GLN A 38 5.06 45.93 4.02
CA GLN A 38 5.76 45.20 5.09
C GLN A 38 6.94 44.39 4.54
N GLY A 39 6.75 43.69 3.42
CA GLY A 39 7.84 42.96 2.74
C GLY A 39 9.00 43.89 2.34
N PHE A 40 8.70 45.06 1.78
CA PHE A 40 9.74 46.05 1.44
C PHE A 40 10.43 46.63 2.68
N ALA A 41 9.69 46.87 3.78
CA ALA A 41 10.29 47.35 5.02
C ALA A 41 11.24 46.30 5.63
N ALA A 42 10.85 45.03 5.66
CA ALA A 42 11.71 43.93 6.10
C ALA A 42 12.97 43.83 5.23
N LYS A 43 12.84 43.97 3.92
CA LYS A 43 13.96 43.95 2.97
C LYS A 43 14.95 45.08 3.25
N ASP A 44 14.46 46.31 3.42
CA ASP A 44 15.32 47.47 3.68
C ASP A 44 16.12 47.30 4.98
N LEU A 45 15.51 46.68 6.01
CA LEU A 45 16.19 46.33 7.26
C LEU A 45 17.28 45.26 7.05
N VAL A 46 17.02 44.21 6.26
CA VAL A 46 18.03 43.18 5.92
C VAL A 46 19.23 43.80 5.19
N LEU A 47 18.98 44.70 4.24
CA LEU A 47 20.04 45.41 3.51
C LEU A 47 20.80 46.41 4.40
N GLU A 48 20.12 47.07 5.35
CA GLU A 48 20.76 47.91 6.35
C GLU A 48 21.74 47.11 7.20
N ILE A 49 21.33 45.94 7.71
CA ILE A 49 22.18 45.01 8.47
C ILE A 49 23.41 44.62 7.64
N ASN A 50 23.21 44.22 6.38
CA ASN A 50 24.31 43.83 5.48
C ASN A 50 25.30 44.99 5.23
N SER A 51 24.81 46.22 5.14
CA SER A 51 25.67 47.40 4.88
C SER A 51 26.39 47.94 6.11
N THR A 52 25.85 47.72 7.31
CA THR A 52 26.35 48.30 8.57
C THR A 52 27.05 47.29 9.47
N ALA A 53 26.84 46.00 9.23
CA ALA A 53 27.21 44.89 10.12
C ALA A 53 26.61 45.00 11.54
N ASP A 54 25.51 45.75 11.70
CA ASP A 54 24.83 45.92 12.99
C ASP A 54 23.61 44.99 13.08
N ALA A 55 23.59 44.12 14.11
CA ALA A 55 22.49 43.20 14.39
C ALA A 55 21.22 43.88 14.93
N GLY A 56 21.32 45.14 15.37
CA GLY A 56 20.23 45.87 16.02
C GLY A 56 18.86 45.78 15.33
N PRO A 57 18.79 45.96 14.00
CA PRO A 57 17.53 45.88 13.23
C PRO A 57 16.94 44.47 13.06
N MET A 58 17.68 43.39 13.39
CA MET A 58 17.24 42.01 13.11
C MET A 58 15.94 41.61 13.85
N ARG A 59 15.71 42.20 15.02
CA ARG A 59 14.45 42.01 15.76
C ARG A 59 13.26 42.60 15.01
N ASP A 60 13.46 43.73 14.34
CA ASP A 60 12.42 44.41 13.59
C ASP A 60 12.11 43.62 12.30
N VAL A 61 13.11 42.99 11.67
CA VAL A 61 12.92 42.03 10.55
C VAL A 61 11.96 40.90 10.94
N TYR A 62 12.22 40.22 12.07
CA TYR A 62 11.33 39.15 12.54
C TYR A 62 9.92 39.66 12.87
N THR A 63 9.83 40.86 13.46
CA THR A 63 8.53 41.46 13.81
C THR A 63 7.68 41.76 12.57
N GLU A 64 8.30 42.24 11.49
CA GLU A 64 7.61 42.46 10.21
C GLU A 64 7.16 41.12 9.58
N MET A 65 7.99 40.07 9.63
CA MET A 65 7.63 38.73 9.14
C MET A 65 6.46 38.10 9.92
N ASP A 66 6.48 38.15 11.25
CA ASP A 66 5.38 37.67 12.10
C ASP A 66 4.07 38.41 11.84
N THR A 67 4.17 39.72 11.58
CA THR A 67 3.01 40.57 11.26
C THR A 67 2.41 40.16 9.91
N MET A 68 3.24 39.90 8.89
CA MET A 68 2.77 39.39 7.61
C MET A 68 2.04 38.06 7.76
N VAL A 69 2.59 37.10 8.50
CA VAL A 69 1.94 35.80 8.77
C VAL A 69 0.57 35.98 9.41
N THR A 70 0.48 36.85 10.42
CA THR A 70 -0.78 37.10 11.15
C THR A 70 -1.87 37.68 10.24
N VAL A 71 -1.51 38.67 9.41
CA VAL A 71 -2.45 39.30 8.47
C VAL A 71 -2.90 38.30 7.41
N VAL A 72 -1.96 37.53 6.86
CA VAL A 72 -2.24 36.50 5.87
C VAL A 72 -3.23 35.45 6.40
N LEU A 73 -3.00 34.89 7.58
CA LEU A 73 -3.89 33.88 8.17
C LEU A 73 -5.29 34.44 8.44
N THR A 74 -5.36 35.71 8.86
CA THR A 74 -6.64 36.41 9.08
C THR A 74 -7.41 36.54 7.77
N ASP A 75 -6.76 36.95 6.68
CA ASP A 75 -7.44 37.12 5.39
C ASP A 75 -7.92 35.80 4.79
N VAL A 76 -7.15 34.71 4.95
CA VAL A 76 -7.54 33.36 4.49
C VAL A 76 -8.90 32.94 5.07
N GLU A 77 -9.16 33.24 6.35
CA GLU A 77 -10.44 32.91 6.99
C GLU A 77 -11.63 33.60 6.28
N PHE A 78 -11.46 34.86 5.86
CA PHE A 78 -12.50 35.64 5.18
C PHE A 78 -12.68 35.29 3.70
N MET A 79 -11.64 34.75 3.06
CA MET A 79 -11.63 34.46 1.63
C MET A 79 -12.42 33.22 1.20
N THR A 80 -12.67 32.29 2.13
CA THR A 80 -13.38 31.02 1.87
C THR A 80 -14.80 31.20 1.29
N ASN A 81 -15.42 32.38 1.47
CA ASN A 81 -16.77 32.71 0.99
C ASN A 81 -16.79 33.77 -0.13
N THR A 82 -15.63 34.17 -0.65
CA THR A 82 -15.54 35.20 -1.69
C THR A 82 -15.80 34.59 -3.08
N PRO A 83 -16.75 35.12 -3.88
CA PRO A 83 -17.04 34.61 -5.21
C PRO A 83 -15.92 34.94 -6.21
N ILE A 84 -15.84 34.16 -7.30
CA ILE A 84 -14.93 34.42 -8.43
C ILE A 84 -15.20 35.83 -8.97
N ILE A 85 -14.13 36.59 -9.22
CA ILE A 85 -14.18 37.91 -9.80
C ILE A 85 -14.64 37.79 -11.26
N THR A 86 -15.72 38.48 -11.60
CA THR A 86 -16.32 38.45 -12.95
C THR A 86 -16.09 39.73 -13.73
N ASP A 87 -15.66 40.81 -13.07
CA ASP A 87 -15.35 42.09 -13.68
C ASP A 87 -13.83 42.21 -13.93
N GLN A 88 -13.46 42.53 -15.17
CA GLN A 88 -12.05 42.58 -15.59
C GLN A 88 -11.26 43.71 -14.92
N ALA A 89 -11.90 44.81 -14.53
CA ALA A 89 -11.22 45.91 -13.81
C ALA A 89 -10.97 45.53 -12.35
N GLU A 90 -11.87 44.75 -11.75
CA GLU A 90 -11.64 44.16 -10.43
C GLU A 90 -10.54 43.08 -10.46
N GLU A 91 -10.49 42.24 -11.50
CA GLU A 91 -9.39 41.29 -11.69
C GLU A 91 -8.04 42.01 -11.76
N GLN A 92 -7.97 43.10 -12.55
CA GLN A 92 -6.77 43.92 -12.63
C GLN A 92 -6.39 44.50 -11.27
N THR A 93 -7.35 45.02 -10.52
CA THR A 93 -7.11 45.65 -9.20
C THR A 93 -6.53 44.65 -8.20
N VAL A 94 -7.11 43.43 -8.13
CA VAL A 94 -6.62 42.37 -7.24
C VAL A 94 -5.27 41.84 -7.72
N TYR A 95 -5.08 41.67 -9.03
CA TYR A 95 -3.81 41.22 -9.59
C TYR A 95 -2.68 42.23 -9.36
N GLU A 96 -2.93 43.54 -9.46
CA GLU A 96 -1.93 44.57 -9.16
C GLU A 96 -1.49 44.50 -7.69
N GLY A 97 -2.42 44.36 -6.76
CA GLY A 97 -2.10 44.12 -5.35
C GLY A 97 -1.29 42.83 -5.15
N TYR A 98 -1.74 41.74 -5.77
CA TYR A 98 -1.07 40.43 -5.73
C TYR A 98 0.37 40.51 -6.23
N SER A 99 0.57 41.13 -7.38
CA SER A 99 1.88 41.29 -8.00
C SER A 99 2.80 42.19 -7.17
N ASN A 100 2.27 43.21 -6.48
CA ASN A 100 3.06 44.05 -5.57
C ASN A 100 3.54 43.24 -4.36
N PHE A 101 2.69 42.39 -3.80
CA PHE A 101 3.07 41.53 -2.67
C PHE A 101 4.11 40.49 -3.10
N VAL A 102 3.90 39.81 -4.23
CA VAL A 102 4.90 38.92 -4.84
C VAL A 102 6.25 39.63 -4.98
N GLN A 103 6.26 40.82 -5.60
CA GLN A 103 7.50 41.56 -5.81
C GLN A 103 8.24 41.86 -4.49
N SER A 104 7.50 42.20 -3.43
CA SER A 104 8.10 42.43 -2.12
C SER A 104 8.73 41.17 -1.51
N LEU A 105 8.14 40.00 -1.72
CA LEU A 105 8.66 38.72 -1.23
C LEU A 105 9.91 38.31 -2.01
N LEU A 106 9.92 38.45 -3.34
CA LEU A 106 11.09 38.17 -4.17
C LEU A 106 12.29 39.01 -3.72
N GLU A 107 12.10 40.32 -3.55
CA GLU A 107 13.18 41.21 -3.12
C GLU A 107 13.63 40.94 -1.68
N LEU A 108 12.72 40.57 -0.78
CA LEU A 108 13.07 40.19 0.60
C LEU A 108 13.92 38.91 0.62
N MET A 109 13.53 37.89 -0.13
CA MET A 109 14.28 36.63 -0.24
C MET A 109 15.65 36.83 -0.89
N ASP A 110 15.73 37.67 -1.93
CA ASP A 110 17.01 38.05 -2.55
C ASP A 110 17.92 38.81 -1.57
N ALA A 111 17.34 39.67 -0.72
CA ALA A 111 18.08 40.36 0.32
C ALA A 111 18.63 39.36 1.36
N PHE A 112 17.85 38.35 1.78
CA PHE A 112 18.34 37.29 2.66
C PHE A 112 19.46 36.47 2.01
N SER A 113 19.27 36.02 0.77
CA SER A 113 20.25 35.23 0.03
C SER A 113 21.58 35.98 -0.14
N SER A 114 21.52 37.23 -0.63
CA SER A 114 22.70 38.07 -0.85
C SER A 114 23.39 38.54 0.43
N SER A 115 22.67 38.57 1.56
CA SER A 115 23.20 38.98 2.87
C SER A 115 23.60 37.81 3.76
N ALA A 116 23.42 36.56 3.29
CA ALA A 116 23.58 35.35 4.11
C ALA A 116 24.97 35.27 4.78
N THR A 117 26.04 35.60 4.05
CA THR A 117 27.41 35.57 4.60
C THR A 117 27.59 36.54 5.77
N GLU A 118 27.09 37.77 5.63
CA GLU A 118 27.21 38.80 6.66
C GLU A 118 26.31 38.46 7.86
N LEU A 119 25.06 38.06 7.61
CA LEU A 119 24.10 37.64 8.62
C LEU A 119 24.58 36.43 9.45
N LYS A 120 25.28 35.47 8.82
CA LYS A 120 25.94 34.33 9.49
C LYS A 120 27.08 34.79 10.41
N SER A 121 27.74 35.91 10.10
CA SER A 121 28.90 36.40 10.83
C SER A 121 28.55 37.26 12.05
N ILE A 122 27.39 37.92 12.01
CA ILE A 122 26.93 38.86 13.04
C ILE A 122 26.39 38.13 14.28
N ASP A 123 25.62 37.06 14.11
CA ASP A 123 25.07 36.26 15.22
C ASP A 123 24.91 34.79 14.81
N SER A 124 25.50 33.88 15.60
CA SER A 124 25.45 32.43 15.38
C SER A 124 24.03 31.86 15.39
N THR A 125 23.06 32.54 16.01
CA THR A 125 21.65 32.12 16.04
C THR A 125 20.89 32.45 14.76
N THR A 126 21.38 33.41 13.98
CA THR A 126 20.78 33.83 12.70
C THR A 126 20.90 32.73 11.64
N LYS A 127 21.95 31.90 11.73
CA LYS A 127 22.17 30.74 10.86
C LYS A 127 20.94 29.83 10.81
N ASP A 128 20.36 29.53 11.98
CA ASP A 128 19.25 28.58 12.08
C ASP A 128 17.88 29.30 12.10
N LYS A 129 17.85 30.53 12.62
CA LYS A 129 16.60 31.27 12.79
C LYS A 129 16.06 31.85 11.48
N VAL A 130 16.90 32.43 10.62
CA VAL A 130 16.41 33.01 9.35
C VAL A 130 15.76 31.96 8.46
N PRO A 131 16.36 30.78 8.21
CA PRO A 131 15.69 29.69 7.49
C PRO A 131 14.35 29.28 8.11
N SER A 132 14.25 29.24 9.44
CA SER A 132 13.00 28.91 10.14
C SER A 132 11.90 29.93 9.88
N GLU A 133 12.20 31.22 9.98
CA GLU A 133 11.21 32.29 9.78
C GLU A 133 10.77 32.38 8.31
N VAL A 134 11.68 32.14 7.36
CA VAL A 134 11.35 32.05 5.93
C VAL A 134 10.37 30.91 5.67
N ARG A 135 10.57 29.72 6.27
CA ARG A 135 9.65 28.57 6.13
C ARG A 135 8.25 28.83 6.70
N ILE A 136 8.17 29.53 7.83
CA ILE A 136 6.89 29.90 8.46
C ILE A 136 6.13 30.88 7.56
N LEU A 137 6.82 31.90 7.04
CA LEU A 137 6.23 32.89 6.14
C LEU A 137 5.78 32.24 4.82
N GLU A 138 6.62 31.41 4.20
CA GLU A 138 6.31 30.66 2.98
C GLU A 138 5.02 29.84 3.14
N SER A 139 4.91 29.07 4.23
CA SER A 139 3.75 28.22 4.49
C SER A 139 2.45 29.02 4.59
N ALA A 140 2.49 30.19 5.24
CA ALA A 140 1.32 31.06 5.37
C ALA A 140 0.95 31.72 4.03
N VAL A 141 1.95 32.24 3.32
CA VAL A 141 1.79 32.90 2.02
C VAL A 141 1.26 31.94 0.95
N ASP A 142 1.70 30.68 0.97
CA ASP A 142 1.21 29.65 0.05
C ASP A 142 -0.29 29.43 0.18
N ALA A 143 -0.77 29.22 1.41
CA ALA A 143 -2.19 29.09 1.68
C ALA A 143 -2.98 30.31 1.16
N TYR A 144 -2.43 31.51 1.30
CA TYR A 144 -3.06 32.74 0.85
C TYR A 144 -3.10 32.89 -0.67
N PHE A 145 -1.97 32.64 -1.34
CA PHE A 145 -1.87 32.70 -2.79
C PHE A 145 -2.79 31.70 -3.47
N TYR A 146 -2.92 30.48 -2.94
CA TYR A 146 -3.89 29.52 -3.48
C TYR A 146 -5.34 30.02 -3.40
N ASN A 147 -5.71 30.67 -2.30
CA ASN A 147 -7.04 31.25 -2.16
C ASN A 147 -7.24 32.43 -3.13
N ILE A 148 -6.24 33.31 -3.32
CA ILE A 148 -6.37 34.50 -4.19
C ILE A 148 -6.40 34.07 -5.66
N ILE A 149 -5.52 33.15 -6.05
CA ILE A 149 -5.52 32.57 -7.40
C ILE A 149 -6.89 31.95 -7.71
N GLY A 150 -7.52 31.34 -6.70
CA GLY A 150 -8.88 30.79 -6.80
C GLY A 150 -9.98 31.82 -7.10
N LEU A 151 -9.73 33.12 -6.89
CA LEU A 151 -10.68 34.20 -7.19
C LEU A 151 -10.64 34.65 -8.66
N PHE A 152 -9.55 34.37 -9.40
CA PHE A 152 -9.47 34.68 -10.83
C PHE A 152 -10.11 33.55 -11.68
N PRO A 153 -10.86 33.87 -12.74
CA PRO A 153 -11.35 32.86 -13.70
C PRO A 153 -10.21 32.01 -14.30
N ALA A 154 -10.34 30.70 -14.50
CA ALA A 154 -9.23 29.87 -15.04
C ALA A 154 -8.74 30.24 -16.44
N ASN A 155 -9.57 30.90 -17.24
CA ASN A 155 -9.20 31.40 -18.55
C ASN A 155 -8.66 32.85 -18.51
N SER A 156 -8.59 33.47 -17.34
CA SER A 156 -8.02 34.80 -17.16
C SER A 156 -6.51 34.77 -17.34
N SER A 157 -5.96 35.76 -18.05
CA SER A 157 -4.51 35.97 -18.10
C SER A 157 -3.93 36.22 -16.71
N TYR A 158 -4.70 36.83 -15.80
CA TYR A 158 -4.27 37.11 -14.44
C TYR A 158 -4.16 35.83 -13.59
N ASN A 159 -5.01 34.82 -13.83
CA ASN A 159 -4.88 33.53 -13.15
C ASN A 159 -3.56 32.81 -13.51
N ALA A 160 -3.23 32.79 -14.81
CA ALA A 160 -2.00 32.19 -15.31
C ALA A 160 -0.75 32.95 -14.84
N GLN A 161 -0.81 34.28 -14.85
CA GLN A 161 0.28 35.13 -14.38
C GLN A 161 0.49 35.02 -12.86
N ALA A 162 -0.58 35.04 -12.07
CA ALA A 162 -0.52 34.88 -10.62
C ALA A 162 0.06 33.51 -10.23
N SER A 163 -0.38 32.44 -10.91
CA SER A 163 0.18 31.09 -10.70
C SER A 163 1.68 31.00 -11.03
N ASN A 164 2.13 31.70 -12.08
CA ASN A 164 3.55 31.77 -12.43
C ASN A 164 4.35 32.53 -11.38
N GLN A 165 3.82 33.66 -10.90
CA GLN A 165 4.42 34.48 -9.85
C GLN A 165 4.55 33.75 -8.51
N LYS A 166 3.56 32.94 -8.11
CA LYS A 166 3.64 32.06 -6.94
C LYS A 166 4.86 31.13 -7.02
N ALA A 167 5.03 30.44 -8.15
CA ALA A 167 6.16 29.54 -8.35
C ALA A 167 7.53 30.25 -8.27
N GLN A 168 7.58 31.54 -8.64
CA GLN A 168 8.79 32.37 -8.45
C GLN A 168 9.06 32.61 -6.96
N VAL A 169 8.03 32.89 -6.16
CA VAL A 169 8.17 33.09 -4.71
C VAL A 169 8.73 31.84 -4.04
N ASP A 170 8.20 30.65 -4.36
CA ASP A 170 8.72 29.37 -3.82
C ASP A 170 10.22 29.21 -4.10
N THR A 171 10.60 29.46 -5.35
CA THR A 171 12.00 29.34 -5.78
C THR A 171 12.92 30.27 -4.99
N HIS A 172 12.50 31.52 -4.78
CA HIS A 172 13.28 32.50 -4.02
C HIS A 172 13.33 32.16 -2.52
N CYS A 173 12.27 31.61 -1.92
CA CYS A 173 12.28 31.11 -0.54
C CYS A 173 13.31 29.99 -0.36
N PHE A 174 13.37 29.02 -1.28
CA PHE A 174 14.37 27.96 -1.25
C PHE A 174 15.80 28.50 -1.41
N GLN A 175 16.02 29.42 -2.35
CA GLN A 175 17.32 30.06 -2.53
C GLN A 175 17.77 30.83 -1.28
N ALA A 176 16.85 31.55 -0.63
CA ALA A 176 17.13 32.26 0.61
C ALA A 176 17.51 31.30 1.74
N ILE A 177 16.84 30.15 1.88
CA ILE A 177 17.18 29.11 2.86
C ILE A 177 18.55 28.50 2.54
N TRP A 178 18.77 28.09 1.30
CA TRP A 178 20.00 27.41 0.88
C TRP A 178 21.25 28.29 0.96
N ALA A 179 21.13 29.61 0.83
CA ALA A 179 22.25 30.53 1.05
C ALA A 179 22.84 30.45 2.47
N PHE A 180 22.07 29.98 3.45
CA PHE A 180 22.54 29.72 4.81
C PHE A 180 23.15 28.31 4.97
N ASP A 181 22.85 27.38 4.04
CA ASP A 181 23.11 25.94 4.18
C ASP A 181 24.05 25.29 3.12
N LEU A 182 24.27 25.86 1.92
CA LEU A 182 24.98 25.22 0.77
C LEU A 182 26.00 26.14 0.01
N SER A 183 26.81 25.60 -0.92
CA SER A 183 27.84 26.30 -1.73
C SER A 183 27.43 26.63 -3.19
N ASP A 184 28.02 27.66 -3.82
CA ASP A 184 27.70 28.14 -5.19
C ASP A 184 27.89 27.08 -6.31
N GLY A 185 28.87 26.18 -6.19
CA GLY A 185 29.08 25.10 -7.18
C GLY A 185 27.96 24.06 -7.20
N ILE A 186 27.43 23.74 -6.02
CA ILE A 186 26.31 22.81 -5.82
C ILE A 186 25.00 23.47 -6.31
N LEU A 187 24.82 24.76 -6.04
CA LEU A 187 23.65 25.52 -6.51
C LEU A 187 23.55 25.55 -8.04
N ASN A 188 24.68 25.72 -8.75
CA ASN A 188 24.69 25.68 -10.22
C ASN A 188 24.33 24.30 -10.81
N GLN A 189 24.72 23.19 -10.16
CA GLN A 189 24.29 21.85 -10.59
C GLN A 189 22.77 21.69 -10.46
N ILE A 190 22.20 22.11 -9.34
CA ILE A 190 20.76 22.07 -9.09
C ILE A 190 19.99 22.94 -10.10
N GLU A 191 20.42 24.19 -10.31
CA GLU A 191 19.78 25.11 -11.27
C GLU A 191 19.86 24.59 -12.71
N SER A 192 20.98 23.98 -13.10
CA SER A 192 21.15 23.41 -14.45
C SER A 192 20.25 22.19 -14.70
N SER A 193 19.95 21.40 -13.67
CA SER A 193 19.12 20.21 -13.74
C SER A 193 17.62 20.51 -13.90
N LYS A 194 17.18 21.74 -13.57
CA LYS A 194 15.75 22.14 -13.47
C LYS A 194 14.90 21.17 -12.63
N ALA A 195 15.52 20.40 -11.73
CA ALA A 195 14.86 19.39 -10.92
C ALA A 195 14.27 20.02 -9.65
N VAL A 196 13.08 19.56 -9.24
CA VAL A 196 12.56 19.77 -7.89
C VAL A 196 13.07 18.62 -7.04
N LEU A 197 13.88 18.94 -6.02
CA LEU A 197 14.58 17.97 -5.20
C LEU A 197 13.88 17.89 -3.85
N GLU A 198 13.06 16.84 -3.65
CA GLU A 198 12.38 16.54 -2.39
C GLU A 198 12.96 15.24 -1.84
N ILE A 199 13.70 15.32 -0.73
CA ILE A 199 14.34 14.17 -0.07
C ILE A 199 13.56 13.88 1.22
N GLU A 200 12.66 12.91 1.16
CA GLU A 200 11.86 12.49 2.34
C GLU A 200 12.68 11.59 3.28
N HIS A 201 13.52 10.70 2.73
CA HIS A 201 14.37 9.76 3.48
C HIS A 201 15.72 9.51 2.77
N ASP A 202 16.85 9.75 3.45
CA ASP A 202 18.17 9.44 2.92
C ASP A 202 18.48 7.92 3.01
N VAL A 203 19.50 7.45 2.29
CA VAL A 203 19.96 6.04 2.30
C VAL A 203 20.28 5.56 3.71
N ALA A 204 20.88 6.42 4.54
CA ALA A 204 21.16 6.11 5.93
C ALA A 204 19.87 5.84 6.74
N ASP A 205 18.81 6.59 6.49
CA ASP A 205 17.51 6.42 7.15
C ASP A 205 16.82 5.14 6.69
N GLN A 206 16.89 4.84 5.39
CA GLN A 206 16.36 3.58 4.83
C GLN A 206 17.06 2.35 5.44
N LEU A 207 18.38 2.40 5.60
CA LEU A 207 19.16 1.32 6.24
C LEU A 207 18.79 1.15 7.72
N ARG A 208 18.66 2.26 8.47
CA ARG A 208 18.25 2.22 9.89
C ARG A 208 16.83 1.71 10.07
N ALA A 209 15.89 2.13 9.21
CA ALA A 209 14.50 1.71 9.25
C ALA A 209 14.34 0.19 9.08
N ASP A 210 15.20 -0.44 8.29
CA ASP A 210 15.23 -1.91 8.10
C ASP A 210 16.18 -2.63 9.08
N GLY A 211 16.69 -1.93 10.10
CA GLY A 211 17.52 -2.50 11.17
C GLY A 211 18.93 -2.90 10.73
N ILE A 212 19.47 -2.30 9.66
CA ILE A 212 20.87 -2.48 9.26
C ILE A 212 21.75 -1.44 9.98
N PRO A 213 22.68 -1.86 10.86
CA PRO A 213 23.60 -0.94 11.51
C PRO A 213 24.53 -0.30 10.47
N LEU A 214 24.67 1.02 10.47
CA LEU A 214 25.53 1.73 9.51
C LEU A 214 27.00 1.34 9.67
N GLU A 215 27.41 0.91 10.87
CA GLU A 215 28.73 0.37 11.18
C GLU A 215 29.04 -0.94 10.45
N SER A 216 28.00 -1.63 9.97
CA SER A 216 28.17 -2.87 9.19
C SER A 216 28.54 -2.61 7.72
N ILE A 217 28.44 -1.36 7.25
CA ILE A 217 28.77 -0.97 5.88
C ILE A 217 30.27 -0.70 5.77
N SER A 218 30.95 -1.52 4.96
CA SER A 218 32.41 -1.49 4.81
C SER A 218 32.90 -0.45 3.80
N ALA A 219 32.09 -0.15 2.77
CA ALA A 219 32.41 0.81 1.73
C ALA A 219 31.15 1.44 1.11
N ILE A 220 31.26 2.71 0.72
CA ILE A 220 30.36 3.44 -0.17
C ILE A 220 31.10 3.60 -1.50
N ILE A 221 30.43 3.33 -2.62
CA ILE A 221 31.03 3.39 -3.96
C ILE A 221 30.25 4.44 -4.75
N TRP A 222 30.89 5.54 -5.11
CA TRP A 222 30.30 6.54 -6.01
C TRP A 222 30.53 6.11 -7.45
N SER A 223 29.45 6.06 -8.24
CA SER A 223 29.54 5.86 -9.70
C SER A 223 30.30 7.02 -10.34
N HIS A 224 30.03 8.25 -9.89
CA HIS A 224 30.70 9.50 -10.24
C HIS A 224 30.30 10.62 -9.27
N HIS A 225 30.87 11.81 -9.47
CA HIS A 225 30.78 12.96 -8.56
C HIS A 225 29.54 13.87 -8.70
N HIS A 226 28.54 13.55 -9.53
CA HIS A 226 27.33 14.36 -9.62
C HIS A 226 26.42 14.18 -8.39
N ILE A 227 25.73 15.26 -8.01
CA ILE A 227 24.96 15.37 -6.76
C ILE A 227 23.92 14.25 -6.55
N ASP A 228 23.30 13.75 -7.62
CA ASP A 228 22.32 12.67 -7.57
C ASP A 228 22.93 11.28 -7.36
N HIS A 229 24.27 11.15 -7.31
CA HIS A 229 24.99 9.89 -7.09
C HIS A 229 25.84 9.88 -5.82
N THR A 230 25.95 11.02 -5.13
CA THR A 230 26.86 11.16 -3.98
C THR A 230 26.18 10.93 -2.64
N GLY A 231 24.92 11.35 -2.48
CA GLY A 231 24.20 11.31 -1.19
C GLY A 231 24.95 12.04 -0.07
N ASP A 232 24.72 11.64 1.20
CA ASP A 232 25.47 12.13 2.37
C ASP A 232 26.29 11.03 3.07
N PRO A 233 27.56 10.82 2.67
CA PRO A 233 28.44 9.86 3.36
C PRO A 233 28.73 10.20 4.82
N SER A 234 28.53 11.45 5.27
CA SER A 234 28.83 11.87 6.64
C SER A 234 27.95 11.16 7.68
N CYS A 235 26.76 10.72 7.26
CA CYS A 235 25.84 9.89 8.04
C CYS A 235 26.42 8.51 8.43
N PHE A 236 27.48 8.04 7.76
CA PHE A 236 28.11 6.74 8.02
C PHE A 236 29.34 6.86 8.93
N PRO A 237 29.64 5.85 9.77
CA PRO A 237 30.81 5.88 10.65
C PRO A 237 32.12 6.07 9.86
N PRO A 238 33.14 6.78 10.38
CA PRO A 238 34.39 7.03 9.66
C PRO A 238 35.17 5.78 9.21
N SER A 239 34.84 4.60 9.76
CA SER A 239 35.38 3.31 9.33
C SER A 239 34.90 2.84 7.95
N THR A 240 33.77 3.36 7.46
CA THR A 240 33.23 3.04 6.14
C THR A 240 34.06 3.75 5.08
N LYS A 241 34.66 3.01 4.13
CA LYS A 241 35.48 3.58 3.05
C LYS A 241 34.63 4.35 2.04
N LEU A 242 35.20 5.37 1.40
CA LEU A 242 34.59 5.99 0.21
C LEU A 242 35.43 5.63 -1.01
N VAL A 243 34.83 4.92 -1.98
CA VAL A 243 35.48 4.44 -3.18
C VAL A 243 35.01 5.27 -4.37
N VAL A 244 35.95 5.80 -5.14
CA VAL A 244 35.71 6.69 -6.28
C VAL A 244 36.49 6.22 -7.51
N GLY A 245 36.02 6.61 -8.70
CA GLY A 245 36.70 6.27 -9.94
C GLY A 245 37.98 7.07 -10.20
N PRO A 246 38.77 6.66 -11.21
CA PRO A 246 40.07 7.26 -11.49
C PRO A 246 39.94 8.72 -11.92
N GLY A 247 40.73 9.61 -11.34
CA GLY A 247 40.78 11.02 -11.72
C GLY A 247 40.16 11.95 -10.68
N PHE A 248 39.30 11.41 -9.81
CA PHE A 248 38.60 12.15 -8.75
C PHE A 248 39.55 12.95 -7.84
N LYS A 249 40.67 12.36 -7.39
CA LYS A 249 41.62 13.06 -6.50
C LYS A 249 42.50 14.07 -7.22
N SER A 250 42.64 13.91 -8.54
CA SER A 250 43.48 14.75 -9.38
C SER A 250 42.76 15.94 -9.98
N HIS A 251 41.42 15.93 -9.96
CA HIS A 251 40.58 16.94 -10.59
C HIS A 251 40.20 18.05 -9.59
N SER A 252 40.45 19.30 -9.97
CA SER A 252 40.36 20.45 -9.05
C SER A 252 38.93 20.83 -8.65
N ARG A 253 37.90 20.19 -9.23
CA ARG A 253 36.49 20.40 -8.89
C ARG A 253 35.91 19.27 -8.02
N THR A 254 36.67 18.22 -7.77
CA THR A 254 36.23 17.07 -6.97
C THR A 254 37.12 16.85 -5.74
N PHE A 255 38.37 17.35 -5.76
CA PHE A 255 39.25 17.29 -4.59
C PHE A 255 40.26 18.46 -4.54
N PRO A 256 40.45 19.15 -3.39
CA PRO A 256 39.68 19.03 -2.14
C PRO A 256 38.25 19.58 -2.30
N GLY A 257 37.38 19.24 -1.35
CA GLY A 257 35.94 19.50 -1.36
C GLY A 257 35.59 20.87 -0.78
N TYR A 258 34.30 21.20 -0.73
CA TYR A 258 33.81 22.40 -0.04
C TYR A 258 33.76 22.15 1.48
N PRO A 259 34.24 23.06 2.35
CA PRO A 259 34.63 24.44 2.07
C PRO A 259 36.11 24.66 1.75
N SER A 260 36.98 23.64 1.76
CA SER A 260 38.41 23.83 1.43
C SER A 260 38.64 24.35 0.01
N ASN A 261 37.69 24.11 -0.88
CA ASN A 261 37.64 24.62 -2.24
C ASN A 261 36.22 25.12 -2.57
N ALA A 262 36.11 26.43 -2.82
CA ALA A 262 34.84 27.07 -3.11
C ALA A 262 34.23 26.66 -4.47
N ASP A 263 35.06 26.20 -5.42
CA ASP A 263 34.63 25.77 -6.75
C ASP A 263 34.36 24.25 -6.84
N SER A 264 34.38 23.56 -5.69
CA SER A 264 34.16 22.12 -5.64
C SER A 264 32.69 21.76 -5.90
N LEU A 265 32.49 20.65 -6.60
CA LEU A 265 31.19 20.02 -6.86
C LEU A 265 30.79 19.05 -5.75
N VAL A 266 31.71 18.73 -4.85
CA VAL A 266 31.52 17.84 -3.70
C VAL A 266 32.00 18.50 -2.41
N THR A 267 31.51 18.03 -1.27
CA THR A 267 31.83 18.57 0.06
C THR A 267 32.96 17.78 0.75
N ASP A 268 33.77 18.45 1.58
CA ASP A 268 34.89 17.84 2.32
C ASP A 268 34.41 16.85 3.38
N ASP A 269 33.26 17.09 3.98
CA ASP A 269 32.65 16.23 5.00
C ASP A 269 32.46 14.77 4.53
N ALA A 270 32.30 14.56 3.23
CA ALA A 270 32.20 13.24 2.62
C ALA A 270 33.44 12.36 2.91
N PHE A 271 34.63 12.96 3.03
CA PHE A 271 35.89 12.23 3.19
C PHE A 271 36.75 12.67 4.39
N ILE A 272 36.37 13.70 5.16
CA ILE A 272 37.07 14.05 6.40
C ILE A 272 37.03 12.87 7.39
N GLY A 273 38.21 12.42 7.82
CA GLY A 273 38.36 11.34 8.79
C GLY A 273 38.06 9.94 8.25
N ARG A 274 37.85 9.81 6.94
CA ARG A 274 37.47 8.58 6.23
C ARG A 274 38.58 8.14 5.27
N ASP A 275 38.63 6.85 4.96
CA ASP A 275 39.54 6.31 3.94
C ASP A 275 38.93 6.53 2.54
N LEU A 276 39.43 7.54 1.83
CA LEU A 276 39.07 7.85 0.43
C LEU A 276 39.96 7.02 -0.51
N VAL A 277 39.38 6.06 -1.21
CA VAL A 277 40.05 5.10 -2.11
C VAL A 277 39.72 5.45 -3.56
N GLU A 278 40.74 5.88 -4.32
CA GLU A 278 40.61 6.06 -5.76
C GLU A 278 41.06 4.77 -6.45
N LEU A 279 40.24 4.21 -7.34
CA LEU A 279 40.51 2.93 -7.99
C LEU A 279 41.67 3.04 -8.98
N ASP A 280 42.60 2.07 -8.92
CA ASP A 280 43.70 1.93 -9.87
C ASP A 280 43.50 0.69 -10.76
N PHE A 281 43.37 0.91 -12.07
CA PHE A 281 43.14 -0.14 -13.06
C PHE A 281 44.41 -0.66 -13.72
N THR A 282 45.61 -0.32 -13.23
CA THR A 282 46.89 -0.69 -13.86
C THR A 282 47.08 -2.21 -14.02
N ASP A 283 46.69 -3.00 -13.00
CA ASP A 283 46.76 -4.48 -12.99
C ASP A 283 45.37 -5.14 -13.11
N SER A 284 44.42 -4.44 -13.76
CA SER A 284 43.03 -4.90 -13.89
C SER A 284 42.84 -6.07 -14.85
N ILE A 285 41.76 -6.83 -14.65
CA ILE A 285 41.30 -7.84 -15.61
C ILE A 285 40.40 -7.19 -16.67
N GLU A 286 40.20 -7.85 -17.80
CA GLU A 286 39.28 -7.36 -18.85
C GLU A 286 38.01 -8.21 -18.89
N ILE A 287 36.84 -7.56 -18.75
CA ILE A 287 35.52 -8.20 -18.84
C ILE A 287 34.67 -7.42 -19.85
N GLY A 288 34.27 -8.06 -20.95
CA GLY A 288 33.42 -7.45 -21.98
C GLY A 288 33.98 -6.14 -22.56
N GLY A 289 35.30 -6.01 -22.62
CA GLY A 289 36.00 -4.80 -23.09
C GLY A 289 36.18 -3.70 -22.04
N PHE A 290 35.67 -3.88 -20.82
CA PHE A 290 35.94 -3.01 -19.69
C PHE A 290 37.16 -3.49 -18.92
N LEU A 291 37.98 -2.54 -18.46
CA LEU A 291 38.94 -2.79 -17.39
C LEU A 291 38.16 -2.96 -16.10
N ALA A 292 38.44 -4.03 -15.35
CA ALA A 292 37.63 -4.48 -14.24
C ALA A 292 38.49 -4.86 -13.03
N ILE A 293 38.02 -4.49 -11.83
CA ILE A 293 38.63 -4.84 -10.55
C ILE A 293 37.62 -5.70 -9.79
N ASP A 294 38.03 -6.90 -9.36
CA ASP A 294 37.26 -7.73 -8.44
C ASP A 294 37.36 -7.13 -7.03
N PHE A 295 36.32 -6.43 -6.60
CA PHE A 295 36.38 -5.59 -5.41
C PHE A 295 36.50 -6.40 -4.11
N PHE A 296 35.89 -7.59 -4.08
CA PHE A 296 35.91 -8.49 -2.92
C PHE A 296 36.90 -9.65 -3.07
N GLU A 297 37.56 -9.77 -4.24
CA GLU A 297 38.47 -10.86 -4.60
C GLU A 297 37.82 -12.26 -4.55
N ASP A 298 36.50 -12.32 -4.59
CA ASP A 298 35.70 -13.56 -4.56
C ASP A 298 34.82 -13.72 -5.81
N GLY A 299 34.90 -12.76 -6.75
CA GLY A 299 34.13 -12.71 -7.98
C GLY A 299 32.67 -12.32 -7.82
N SER A 300 32.26 -11.79 -6.67
CA SER A 300 30.89 -11.34 -6.41
C SER A 300 30.59 -9.95 -6.98
N LEU A 301 31.58 -9.05 -7.02
CA LEU A 301 31.42 -7.69 -7.52
C LEU A 301 32.65 -7.23 -8.30
N TYR A 302 32.45 -6.87 -9.56
CA TYR A 302 33.46 -6.24 -10.39
C TYR A 302 33.14 -4.76 -10.60
N LEU A 303 34.09 -3.87 -10.33
CA LEU A 303 34.00 -2.46 -10.66
C LEU A 303 34.66 -2.23 -12.02
N LEU A 304 33.93 -1.59 -12.93
CA LEU A 304 34.27 -1.45 -14.35
C LEU A 304 34.58 0.00 -14.65
N ARG A 305 35.71 0.26 -15.33
CA ARG A 305 36.06 1.61 -15.78
C ARG A 305 35.22 1.99 -16.99
N SER A 306 34.30 2.94 -16.83
CA SER A 306 33.34 3.38 -17.86
C SER A 306 33.32 4.90 -18.00
N ASN A 307 34.50 5.51 -18.13
CA ASN A 307 34.67 6.95 -18.34
C ASN A 307 33.93 7.45 -19.60
N GLY A 308 33.44 8.68 -19.56
CA GLY A 308 32.77 9.32 -20.69
C GLY A 308 31.72 10.34 -20.24
N HIS A 309 30.73 9.89 -19.45
CA HIS A 309 29.77 10.77 -18.79
C HIS A 309 30.49 11.78 -17.90
N THR A 310 31.33 11.26 -17.00
CA THR A 310 32.41 12.01 -16.34
C THR A 310 33.72 11.25 -16.48
N ASP A 311 34.84 11.94 -16.24
CA ASP A 311 36.18 11.34 -16.24
C ASP A 311 36.34 10.23 -15.18
N ASP A 312 35.68 10.39 -14.02
CA ASP A 312 35.71 9.47 -12.88
C ASP A 312 34.59 8.40 -12.92
N HIS A 313 33.82 8.31 -13.99
CA HIS A 313 32.67 7.41 -14.06
C HIS A 313 33.05 5.92 -14.02
N ILE A 314 32.39 5.16 -13.15
CA ILE A 314 32.49 3.70 -13.03
C ILE A 314 31.11 3.03 -13.05
N SER A 315 31.06 1.84 -13.63
CA SER A 315 29.92 0.93 -13.62
C SER A 315 30.26 -0.30 -12.76
N ALA A 316 29.27 -1.12 -12.43
CA ALA A 316 29.51 -2.34 -11.65
C ALA A 316 28.85 -3.56 -12.29
N LEU A 317 29.48 -4.72 -12.16
CA LEU A 317 28.94 -6.01 -12.57
C LEU A 317 28.86 -6.91 -11.33
N ALA A 318 27.65 -7.04 -10.80
CA ALA A 318 27.37 -7.79 -9.59
C ALA A 318 26.86 -9.20 -9.94
N ARG A 319 27.48 -10.24 -9.39
CA ARG A 319 27.04 -11.61 -9.57
C ARG A 319 25.88 -11.91 -8.60
N THR A 320 24.69 -12.19 -9.14
CA THR A 320 23.51 -12.53 -8.33
C THR A 320 23.31 -14.04 -8.16
N SER A 321 23.82 -14.86 -9.07
CA SER A 321 23.90 -16.33 -8.94
C SER A 321 24.99 -16.93 -9.84
N GLU A 322 25.16 -18.26 -9.83
CA GLU A 322 26.32 -18.98 -10.41
C GLU A 322 26.76 -18.47 -11.80
N ASN A 323 25.80 -18.17 -12.69
CA ASN A 323 26.04 -17.62 -14.02
C ASN A 323 25.19 -16.37 -14.33
N ARG A 324 24.70 -15.66 -13.31
CA ARG A 324 23.82 -14.48 -13.50
C ARG A 324 24.47 -13.24 -12.93
N PHE A 325 24.40 -12.18 -13.71
CA PHE A 325 24.95 -10.90 -13.33
C PHE A 325 23.94 -9.78 -13.52
N VAL A 326 24.10 -8.72 -12.73
CA VAL A 326 23.44 -7.46 -12.93
C VAL A 326 24.53 -6.45 -13.29
N PHE A 327 24.38 -5.82 -14.45
CA PHE A 327 25.23 -4.71 -14.87
C PHE A 327 24.57 -3.42 -14.41
N LEU A 328 25.17 -2.77 -13.44
CA LEU A 328 24.78 -1.47 -12.88
C LEU A 328 25.51 -0.39 -13.66
N GLY A 329 24.80 0.23 -14.59
CA GLY A 329 25.36 1.15 -15.58
C GLY A 329 25.74 2.51 -15.03
N GLY A 330 25.11 2.97 -13.93
CA GLY A 330 25.20 4.38 -13.55
C GLY A 330 24.61 5.26 -14.65
N ASP A 331 25.32 6.34 -14.98
CA ASP A 331 24.96 7.31 -16.00
C ASP A 331 25.65 7.04 -17.35
N ILE A 332 26.08 5.80 -17.59
CA ILE A 332 26.59 5.36 -18.90
C ILE A 332 25.54 5.55 -20.02
N ALA A 333 24.26 5.59 -19.64
CA ALA A 333 23.10 5.96 -20.45
C ALA A 333 22.00 6.49 -19.52
N HIS A 334 21.20 7.44 -19.99
CA HIS A 334 20.08 8.05 -19.24
C HIS A 334 18.73 7.51 -19.70
N HIS A 335 18.65 6.85 -20.86
CA HIS A 335 17.41 6.27 -21.34
C HIS A 335 17.62 4.96 -22.14
N PRO A 336 16.78 3.92 -21.99
CA PRO A 336 16.95 2.63 -22.71
C PRO A 336 16.98 2.75 -24.23
N GLY A 337 16.29 3.76 -24.76
CA GLY A 337 16.30 4.08 -26.19
C GLY A 337 17.68 4.52 -26.73
N GLU A 338 18.64 4.88 -25.89
CA GLU A 338 20.03 5.19 -26.29
C GLU A 338 20.81 3.94 -26.69
N PHE A 339 20.40 2.77 -26.21
CA PHE A 339 21.05 1.50 -26.54
C PHE A 339 20.11 0.41 -27.08
N ARG A 340 18.80 0.68 -27.21
CA ARG A 340 17.83 -0.24 -27.84
C ARG A 340 16.98 0.46 -28.91
N PRO A 341 16.63 -0.22 -30.02
CA PRO A 341 16.97 -1.61 -30.37
C PRO A 341 18.40 -1.77 -30.93
N THR A 342 18.89 -3.01 -30.99
CA THR A 342 20.23 -3.36 -31.53
C THR A 342 20.14 -4.49 -32.55
N LYS A 343 21.26 -4.86 -33.20
CA LYS A 343 21.29 -6.04 -34.08
C LYS A 343 21.06 -7.35 -33.33
N GLN A 344 21.51 -7.41 -32.08
CA GLN A 344 21.41 -8.57 -31.20
C GLN A 344 20.03 -8.63 -30.53
N LEU A 345 19.44 -7.48 -30.24
CA LEU A 345 18.09 -7.32 -29.71
C LEU A 345 17.26 -6.39 -30.63
N PRO A 346 16.82 -6.88 -31.79
CA PRO A 346 16.02 -6.09 -32.71
C PRO A 346 14.62 -5.82 -32.15
N LEU A 347 13.94 -4.80 -32.69
CA LEU A 347 12.51 -4.61 -32.45
C LEU A 347 11.74 -5.92 -32.77
N PRO A 348 10.97 -6.46 -31.82
CA PRO A 348 10.24 -7.70 -32.04
C PRO A 348 9.15 -7.48 -33.09
N SER A 349 8.79 -8.54 -33.84
CA SER A 349 7.72 -8.45 -34.85
C SER A 349 6.34 -8.18 -34.25
N GLU A 350 6.14 -8.49 -32.98
CA GLU A 350 4.93 -8.25 -32.21
C GLU A 350 5.31 -7.78 -30.80
N ILE A 351 4.61 -6.78 -30.26
CA ILE A 351 4.81 -6.33 -28.88
C ILE A 351 3.53 -6.70 -28.12
N SER A 352 3.67 -7.49 -27.06
CA SER A 352 2.59 -7.71 -26.11
C SER A 352 2.55 -6.53 -25.15
N LEU A 353 1.48 -5.74 -25.19
CA LEU A 353 1.23 -4.76 -24.13
C LEU A 353 0.91 -5.54 -22.85
N TRP A 354 1.81 -5.48 -21.88
CA TRP A 354 1.69 -6.20 -20.60
C TRP A 354 0.39 -5.83 -19.87
N LYS A 355 -0.36 -6.87 -19.48
CA LYS A 355 -1.59 -6.81 -18.66
C LYS A 355 -1.22 -7.03 -17.19
N VAL A 356 -1.59 -6.10 -16.31
CA VAL A 356 -1.56 -6.35 -14.86
C VAL A 356 -2.77 -7.21 -14.47
N GLY A 357 -2.53 -8.50 -14.21
CA GLY A 357 -3.34 -9.37 -13.34
C GLY A 357 -4.75 -9.78 -13.81
N GLN A 358 -4.85 -10.80 -14.68
CA GLN A 358 -5.64 -12.02 -14.43
C GLN A 358 -5.54 -13.05 -15.56
N GLN A 359 -5.47 -14.33 -15.18
CA GLN A 359 -5.66 -15.49 -16.04
C GLN A 359 -7.11 -15.51 -16.56
N SER A 360 -7.33 -15.08 -17.79
CA SER A 360 -8.29 -15.74 -18.68
C SER A 360 -7.91 -15.49 -20.14
N ALA A 361 -8.01 -16.56 -20.92
CA ALA A 361 -7.56 -16.66 -22.29
C ALA A 361 -8.40 -15.79 -23.25
N GLU A 362 -7.71 -14.93 -23.99
CA GLU A 362 -7.89 -14.59 -25.42
C GLU A 362 -7.18 -13.25 -25.69
N ALA A 363 -5.93 -13.33 -26.19
CA ALA A 363 -5.13 -12.18 -26.59
C ALA A 363 -5.46 -11.81 -28.05
N VAL A 364 -5.95 -10.60 -28.29
CA VAL A 364 -6.00 -10.01 -29.63
C VAL A 364 -4.60 -9.47 -29.95
N SER A 365 -3.86 -10.15 -30.82
CA SER A 365 -2.58 -9.67 -31.36
C SER A 365 -2.84 -8.51 -32.32
N VAL A 366 -2.46 -7.30 -31.93
CA VAL A 366 -2.13 -6.25 -32.91
C VAL A 366 -0.61 -6.33 -33.14
N CYS A 367 -0.07 -5.79 -34.23
CA CYS A 367 1.37 -5.78 -34.54
C CYS A 367 2.00 -4.38 -34.28
N PRO A 368 2.39 -4.03 -33.03
CA PRO A 368 2.94 -2.71 -32.66
C PRO A 368 4.32 -2.36 -33.23
N ALA A 369 5.09 -3.34 -33.71
CA ALA A 369 6.44 -3.11 -34.25
C ALA A 369 6.45 -2.06 -35.38
N SER A 370 5.43 -2.12 -36.24
CA SER A 370 5.23 -1.20 -37.37
C SER A 370 5.04 0.27 -36.94
N VAL A 371 4.50 0.51 -35.73
CA VAL A 371 4.31 1.86 -35.17
C VAL A 371 5.65 2.44 -34.71
N PHE A 372 6.44 1.66 -33.98
CA PHE A 372 7.80 2.07 -33.55
C PHE A 372 8.72 2.32 -34.74
N GLU A 373 8.65 1.46 -35.76
CA GLU A 373 9.38 1.67 -37.01
C GLU A 373 8.96 2.97 -37.71
N ALA A 374 7.70 3.40 -37.62
CA ALA A 374 7.22 4.60 -38.29
C ALA A 374 7.71 5.91 -37.63
N ILE A 375 7.91 5.89 -36.31
CA ILE A 375 8.34 7.06 -35.53
C ILE A 375 9.85 7.12 -35.27
N SER A 376 10.59 6.04 -35.57
CA SER A 376 12.04 5.99 -35.33
C SER A 376 12.83 7.01 -36.16
N PRO A 377 13.70 7.84 -35.54
CA PRO A 377 14.57 8.78 -36.24
C PRO A 377 15.59 8.10 -37.18
N ALA A 378 15.83 6.78 -37.00
CA ALA A 378 16.77 6.02 -37.83
C ALA A 378 16.40 6.03 -39.33
N LYS A 379 15.10 6.01 -39.66
CA LYS A 379 14.64 6.09 -41.06
C LYS A 379 15.04 7.40 -41.74
N GLY A 380 14.98 8.53 -41.02
CA GLY A 380 15.43 9.83 -41.51
C GLY A 380 16.93 9.90 -41.78
N ARG A 381 17.71 9.04 -41.11
CA ARG A 381 19.17 8.89 -41.27
C ARG A 381 19.56 7.82 -42.31
N GLY A 382 18.60 7.15 -42.93
CA GLY A 382 18.86 6.04 -43.86
C GLY A 382 19.35 4.75 -43.17
N LEU A 383 19.11 4.61 -41.87
CA LEU A 383 19.49 3.46 -41.05
C LEU A 383 18.27 2.55 -40.79
N ASP A 384 18.54 1.27 -40.49
CA ASP A 384 17.48 0.31 -40.19
C ASP A 384 16.94 0.51 -38.78
N ALA A 385 15.71 1.02 -38.69
CA ALA A 385 14.99 1.29 -37.44
C ALA A 385 14.81 0.06 -36.55
N LYS A 386 14.90 -1.16 -37.09
CA LYS A 386 14.75 -2.40 -36.31
C LYS A 386 15.95 -2.71 -35.43
N VAL A 387 17.11 -2.17 -35.75
CA VAL A 387 18.41 -2.56 -35.15
C VAL A 387 19.27 -1.36 -34.77
N THR A 388 18.70 -0.16 -34.84
CA THR A 388 19.38 1.10 -34.52
C THR A 388 18.72 1.71 -33.30
N PRO A 389 19.48 2.09 -32.25
CA PRO A 389 18.93 2.76 -31.08
C PRO A 389 18.09 3.97 -31.45
N PHE A 390 17.06 4.22 -30.64
CA PHE A 390 16.09 5.26 -30.88
C PHE A 390 16.69 6.66 -30.66
N TYR A 391 17.55 6.80 -29.66
CA TYR A 391 18.25 8.03 -29.30
C TYR A 391 19.76 7.90 -29.54
N GLU A 392 20.44 9.03 -29.70
CA GLU A 392 21.90 9.15 -29.64
C GLU A 392 22.27 9.76 -28.28
N LEU A 393 23.48 9.47 -27.77
CA LEU A 393 23.97 10.10 -26.55
C LEU A 393 24.05 11.61 -26.72
N ASN A 394 23.67 12.34 -25.66
CA ASN A 394 23.71 13.79 -25.67
C ASN A 394 25.11 14.31 -25.31
N ALA A 395 25.75 15.01 -26.24
CA ALA A 395 27.05 15.64 -26.03
C ALA A 395 27.08 16.63 -24.86
N ALA A 396 25.95 17.26 -24.51
CA ALA A 396 25.87 18.21 -23.41
C ALA A 396 25.85 17.54 -22.02
N MET A 397 25.56 16.24 -21.96
CA MET A 397 25.49 15.47 -20.71
C MET A 397 26.76 14.66 -20.46
N ASN A 398 27.73 14.68 -21.38
CA ASN A 398 28.94 13.85 -21.30
C ASN A 398 30.18 14.73 -21.42
N GLU A 399 31.13 14.61 -20.49
CA GLU A 399 32.42 15.31 -20.55
C GLU A 399 33.26 14.87 -21.77
N SER A 400 33.19 13.59 -22.13
CA SER A 400 33.81 13.00 -23.33
C SER A 400 32.82 12.10 -24.07
N LEU A 401 32.16 12.67 -25.08
CA LEU A 401 31.19 11.92 -25.91
C LEU A 401 31.82 10.67 -26.55
N GLY A 402 33.05 10.74 -27.04
CA GLY A 402 33.71 9.61 -27.70
C GLY A 402 34.00 8.45 -26.75
N ASP A 403 34.39 8.76 -25.51
CA ASP A 403 34.59 7.72 -24.49
C ASP A 403 33.25 7.17 -23.99
N ALA A 404 32.22 8.02 -23.85
CA ALA A 404 30.87 7.60 -23.49
C ALA A 404 30.27 6.64 -24.53
N GLU A 405 30.41 6.94 -25.83
CA GLU A 405 30.00 6.04 -26.92
C GLU A 405 30.76 4.70 -26.88
N ALA A 406 32.06 4.73 -26.56
CA ALA A 406 32.87 3.52 -26.43
C ALA A 406 32.44 2.67 -25.23
N ALA A 407 32.13 3.31 -24.09
CA ALA A 407 31.62 2.65 -22.90
C ALA A 407 30.22 2.04 -23.16
N LEU A 408 29.32 2.80 -23.78
CA LEU A 408 27.98 2.34 -24.16
C LEU A 408 28.05 1.13 -25.10
N GLY A 409 28.92 1.18 -26.10
CA GLY A 409 29.14 0.06 -27.03
C GLY A 409 29.59 -1.23 -26.35
N LYS A 410 30.42 -1.13 -25.29
CA LYS A 410 30.80 -2.28 -24.45
C LYS A 410 29.62 -2.78 -23.63
N MET A 411 28.85 -1.90 -22.99
CA MET A 411 27.65 -2.27 -22.22
C MET A 411 26.62 -3.02 -23.08
N MET A 412 26.41 -2.61 -24.33
CA MET A 412 25.50 -3.27 -25.27
C MET A 412 25.85 -4.76 -25.49
N THR A 413 27.11 -5.16 -25.29
CA THR A 413 27.49 -6.58 -25.38
C THR A 413 26.95 -7.41 -24.21
N PHE A 414 26.78 -6.80 -23.03
CA PHE A 414 26.14 -7.42 -21.88
C PHE A 414 24.63 -7.45 -22.06
N ASP A 415 24.03 -6.35 -22.52
CA ASP A 415 22.59 -6.24 -22.80
C ASP A 415 22.11 -7.31 -23.77
N ALA A 416 22.95 -7.69 -24.73
CA ALA A 416 22.68 -8.72 -25.72
C ALA A 416 22.60 -10.15 -25.14
N THR A 417 22.86 -10.37 -23.85
CA THR A 417 22.92 -11.70 -23.23
C THR A 417 21.78 -11.93 -22.25
N SER A 418 21.23 -13.14 -22.23
CA SER A 418 20.19 -13.54 -21.26
C SER A 418 20.72 -13.69 -19.84
N GLU A 419 22.04 -13.71 -19.65
CA GLU A 419 22.71 -13.97 -18.38
C GLU A 419 23.03 -12.69 -17.60
N VAL A 420 22.88 -11.52 -18.23
CA VAL A 420 23.17 -10.22 -17.63
C VAL A 420 21.95 -9.32 -17.72
N LEU A 421 21.43 -8.89 -16.58
CA LEU A 421 20.39 -7.86 -16.50
C LEU A 421 21.07 -6.49 -16.46
N VAL A 422 20.88 -5.66 -17.49
CA VAL A 422 21.40 -4.29 -17.54
C VAL A 422 20.40 -3.34 -16.89
N ILE A 423 20.87 -2.57 -15.91
CA ILE A 423 20.11 -1.54 -15.18
C ILE A 423 20.91 -0.24 -15.26
N ILE A 424 20.27 0.83 -15.76
CA ILE A 424 20.84 2.19 -15.77
C ILE A 424 20.14 3.05 -14.72
N ALA A 425 20.80 4.10 -14.22
CA ALA A 425 20.33 4.84 -13.05
C ALA A 425 18.97 5.54 -13.25
N HIS A 426 18.73 6.08 -14.44
CA HIS A 426 17.58 6.93 -14.75
C HIS A 426 16.50 6.27 -15.62
N ASP A 427 16.44 4.93 -15.65
CA ASP A 427 15.35 4.21 -16.33
C ASP A 427 14.07 4.14 -15.48
N ALA A 428 13.21 5.14 -15.66
CA ALA A 428 11.92 5.22 -14.97
C ALA A 428 11.01 3.99 -15.22
N SER A 429 11.23 3.21 -16.27
CA SER A 429 10.41 2.02 -16.56
C SER A 429 10.66 0.86 -15.58
N LEU A 430 11.81 0.87 -14.88
CA LEU A 430 12.18 -0.19 -13.94
C LEU A 430 11.55 -0.03 -12.54
N GLY A 431 10.98 1.14 -12.23
CA GLY A 431 10.47 1.49 -10.90
C GLY A 431 9.36 0.57 -10.35
N ASP A 432 8.54 -0.01 -11.23
CA ASP A 432 7.47 -0.95 -10.85
C ASP A 432 7.84 -2.42 -11.06
N ILE A 433 9.04 -2.65 -11.59
CA ILE A 433 9.51 -3.95 -12.08
C ILE A 433 10.55 -4.52 -11.12
N LEU A 434 11.47 -3.68 -10.63
CA LEU A 434 12.57 -4.15 -9.78
C LEU A 434 12.16 -4.30 -8.30
N PRO A 435 12.71 -5.31 -7.60
CA PRO A 435 12.60 -5.40 -6.16
C PRO A 435 13.52 -4.37 -5.49
N PHE A 436 12.95 -3.23 -5.06
CA PHE A 436 13.68 -2.23 -4.27
C PHE A 436 13.93 -2.69 -2.83
N PHE A 437 15.01 -2.20 -2.24
CA PHE A 437 15.36 -2.43 -0.84
C PHE A 437 14.13 -2.18 0.08
N PRO A 438 13.85 -3.05 1.07
CA PRO A 438 14.68 -4.15 1.59
C PRO A 438 14.56 -5.48 0.84
N LYS A 439 13.81 -5.54 -0.27
CA LYS A 439 13.72 -6.74 -1.10
C LYS A 439 15.07 -6.99 -1.79
N ARG A 440 15.42 -8.26 -1.94
CA ARG A 440 16.66 -8.68 -2.62
C ARG A 440 16.38 -8.89 -4.10
N MET A 441 17.35 -8.53 -4.94
CA MET A 441 17.34 -8.85 -6.35
C MET A 441 18.16 -10.12 -6.59
N THR A 442 17.49 -11.27 -6.50
CA THR A 442 18.04 -12.61 -6.79
C THR A 442 17.14 -13.31 -7.81
N ASP A 443 17.71 -14.15 -8.67
CA ASP A 443 16.95 -15.00 -9.60
C ASP A 443 15.94 -14.27 -10.53
N TRP A 444 16.26 -13.05 -10.96
CA TRP A 444 15.44 -12.14 -11.79
C TRP A 444 14.90 -12.73 -13.11
N HIS A 445 15.44 -13.85 -13.59
CA HIS A 445 14.93 -14.58 -14.75
C HIS A 445 13.62 -15.35 -14.45
N MET A 446 13.44 -15.82 -13.21
CA MET A 446 12.22 -16.51 -12.76
C MET A 446 11.03 -15.55 -12.64
N GLU A 447 11.32 -14.28 -12.32
CA GLU A 447 10.32 -13.21 -12.20
C GLU A 447 9.94 -12.59 -13.56
N GLY A 448 10.54 -13.07 -14.66
CA GLY A 448 10.22 -12.59 -16.02
C GLY A 448 10.74 -11.18 -16.32
N LEU A 449 11.75 -10.71 -15.58
CA LEU A 449 12.28 -9.34 -15.69
C LEU A 449 13.10 -9.10 -16.99
N ILE A 450 13.45 -10.17 -17.73
CA ILE A 450 14.00 -10.08 -19.09
C ILE A 450 12.89 -10.32 -20.12
N PHE A 451 12.72 -9.37 -21.05
CA PHE A 451 11.97 -9.57 -22.29
C PHE A 451 12.61 -10.71 -23.10
N GLN A 452 12.04 -11.92 -23.03
CA GLN A 452 12.58 -13.08 -23.74
C GLN A 452 12.24 -13.03 -25.24
N GLY A 453 13.27 -12.82 -26.07
CA GLY A 453 13.37 -13.50 -27.36
C GLY A 453 13.83 -14.95 -27.14
N PRO A 454 13.41 -15.93 -27.97
CA PRO A 454 13.61 -17.34 -27.66
C PRO A 454 15.05 -17.75 -27.98
N LEU A 455 15.83 -18.13 -26.96
CA LEU A 455 16.96 -19.06 -27.06
C LEU A 455 17.32 -19.52 -25.63
N HIS A 456 16.79 -20.69 -25.25
CA HIS A 456 17.03 -21.33 -23.95
C HIS A 456 18.48 -21.80 -23.76
N SER A 457 19.02 -21.55 -22.57
CA SER A 457 19.82 -22.55 -21.85
C SER A 457 19.34 -22.61 -20.39
N MET A 458 18.90 -23.79 -19.95
CA MET A 458 18.23 -24.02 -18.65
C MET A 458 19.23 -24.05 -17.48
N PRO A 459 18.87 -23.56 -16.28
CA PRO A 459 19.67 -23.77 -15.07
C PRO A 459 19.76 -25.27 -14.72
N SER A 460 20.84 -25.67 -14.04
CA SER A 460 21.05 -27.06 -13.59
C SER A 460 19.85 -27.57 -12.75
N PRO A 461 19.28 -28.75 -13.04
CA PRO A 461 18.05 -29.22 -12.42
C PRO A 461 18.20 -29.45 -10.90
N THR A 462 17.19 -29.01 -10.14
CA THR A 462 17.09 -29.23 -8.68
C THR A 462 16.28 -30.49 -8.38
N THR A 463 16.82 -31.33 -7.52
CA THR A 463 16.23 -32.61 -7.07
C THR A 463 15.83 -32.53 -5.60
N VAL A 464 14.58 -32.88 -5.29
CA VAL A 464 14.06 -32.98 -3.92
C VAL A 464 14.00 -34.45 -3.51
N ILE A 465 14.75 -34.82 -2.48
CA ILE A 465 14.81 -36.18 -1.94
C ILE A 465 13.95 -36.26 -0.68
N PHE A 466 12.95 -37.13 -0.69
CA PHE A 466 12.01 -37.31 0.43
C PHE A 466 12.41 -38.49 1.32
N VAL A 467 12.61 -38.21 2.60
CA VAL A 467 12.92 -39.18 3.65
C VAL A 467 11.73 -39.28 4.61
N PRO A 468 11.00 -40.42 4.64
CA PRO A 468 9.84 -40.58 5.50
C PRO A 468 10.21 -40.76 6.98
N GLY A 469 9.21 -40.60 7.84
CA GLY A 469 9.29 -40.95 9.25
C GLY A 469 9.20 -42.45 9.52
N ALA A 470 9.27 -42.82 10.80
CA ALA A 470 9.11 -44.21 11.22
C ALA A 470 7.76 -44.78 10.78
N TRP A 471 7.71 -46.07 10.51
CA TRP A 471 6.55 -46.84 10.04
C TRP A 471 5.97 -46.46 8.67
N HIS A 472 6.36 -45.33 8.08
CA HIS A 472 5.79 -44.80 6.85
C HIS A 472 6.56 -45.30 5.61
N SER A 473 5.81 -45.56 4.54
CA SER A 473 6.34 -45.66 3.18
C SER A 473 6.55 -44.25 2.61
N PRO A 474 7.58 -44.00 1.78
CA PRO A 474 7.78 -42.69 1.17
C PRO A 474 6.63 -42.25 0.26
N HIS A 475 5.76 -43.17 -0.17
CA HIS A 475 4.53 -42.85 -0.90
C HIS A 475 3.53 -42.00 -0.12
N CYS A 476 3.74 -41.76 1.18
CA CYS A 476 2.98 -40.76 1.90
C CYS A 476 3.14 -39.33 1.32
N PHE A 477 4.22 -39.08 0.56
CA PHE A 477 4.47 -37.80 -0.11
C PHE A 477 3.94 -37.71 -1.54
N ASP A 478 3.24 -38.72 -2.07
CA ASP A 478 2.87 -38.79 -3.50
C ASP A 478 2.17 -37.51 -4.00
N GLU A 479 1.28 -36.91 -3.21
CA GLU A 479 0.58 -35.68 -3.61
C GLU A 479 1.51 -34.44 -3.59
N VAL A 480 2.43 -34.35 -2.63
CA VAL A 480 3.46 -33.29 -2.58
C VAL A 480 4.43 -33.43 -3.75
N VAL A 481 4.84 -34.67 -4.06
CA VAL A 481 5.68 -35.00 -5.22
C VAL A 481 5.01 -34.58 -6.52
N ARG A 482 3.72 -34.90 -6.68
CA ARG A 482 2.94 -34.50 -7.87
C ARG A 482 2.94 -32.99 -8.07
N LEU A 483 2.81 -32.22 -6.99
CA LEU A 483 2.82 -30.75 -7.05
C LEU A 483 4.20 -30.20 -7.42
N LEU A 484 5.27 -30.68 -6.79
CA LEU A 484 6.64 -30.23 -7.10
C LEU A 484 7.09 -30.64 -8.52
N GLN A 485 6.72 -31.83 -8.99
CA GLN A 485 6.99 -32.24 -10.37
C GLN A 485 6.26 -31.36 -11.39
N ALA A 486 5.05 -30.89 -11.08
CA ALA A 486 4.32 -29.94 -11.93
C ALA A 486 5.03 -28.58 -12.02
N GLU A 487 5.83 -28.22 -11.02
CA GLU A 487 6.68 -27.02 -10.99
C GLU A 487 8.08 -27.25 -11.60
N GLY A 488 8.35 -28.45 -12.12
CA GLY A 488 9.62 -28.77 -12.81
C GLY A 488 10.74 -29.30 -11.92
N TYR A 489 10.49 -29.59 -10.64
CA TYR A 489 11.48 -30.24 -9.78
C TYR A 489 11.61 -31.73 -10.10
N HIS A 490 12.84 -32.24 -10.05
CA HIS A 490 13.07 -33.67 -9.95
C HIS A 490 12.79 -34.12 -8.51
N THR A 491 12.30 -35.34 -8.34
CA THR A 491 11.95 -35.87 -7.01
C THR A 491 12.44 -37.31 -6.89
N ASP A 492 12.93 -37.68 -5.72
CA ASP A 492 13.31 -39.06 -5.38
C ASP A 492 12.74 -39.43 -4.01
N LEU A 493 12.37 -40.71 -3.85
CA LEU A 493 11.69 -41.24 -2.69
C LEU A 493 12.60 -42.27 -1.99
N VAL A 494 13.00 -41.98 -0.74
CA VAL A 494 13.81 -42.92 0.05
C VAL A 494 12.91 -43.94 0.75
N HIS A 495 13.13 -45.23 0.47
CA HIS A 495 12.61 -46.30 1.31
C HIS A 495 13.62 -46.65 2.42
N LEU A 496 13.27 -46.44 3.68
CA LEU A 496 14.15 -46.73 4.81
C LEU A 496 14.23 -48.24 5.09
N PRO A 497 15.42 -48.88 5.09
CA PRO A 497 15.59 -50.30 5.43
C PRO A 497 15.04 -50.68 6.81
N SER A 498 15.01 -49.74 7.75
CA SER A 498 14.44 -49.95 9.09
C SER A 498 12.92 -50.15 9.13
N VAL A 499 12.19 -49.81 8.06
CA VAL A 499 10.74 -49.97 7.92
C VAL A 499 10.43 -51.26 7.13
N ASP A 500 9.59 -52.12 7.72
CA ASP A 500 9.31 -53.48 7.22
C ASP A 500 10.59 -54.33 6.98
N PRO A 501 11.52 -54.38 7.95
CA PRO A 501 12.82 -54.99 7.73
C PRO A 501 12.71 -56.52 7.58
N ILE A 502 13.45 -57.09 6.62
CA ILE A 502 13.61 -58.55 6.52
C ILE A 502 14.29 -59.10 7.78
N GLN A 503 15.25 -58.36 8.34
CA GLN A 503 15.87 -58.61 9.63
C GLN A 503 16.00 -57.29 10.41
N PRO A 504 15.59 -57.24 11.69
CA PRO A 504 15.67 -56.01 12.48
C PRO A 504 17.10 -55.48 12.59
N HIS A 505 17.26 -54.17 12.37
CA HIS A 505 18.55 -53.51 12.40
C HIS A 505 18.93 -53.08 13.84
N SER A 506 20.22 -53.16 14.17
CA SER A 506 20.76 -52.80 15.50
C SER A 506 20.98 -51.30 15.68
N ASP A 507 21.03 -50.53 14.59
CA ASP A 507 21.18 -49.08 14.57
C ASP A 507 20.68 -48.51 13.22
N PHE A 508 20.71 -47.18 13.06
CA PHE A 508 20.25 -46.48 11.86
C PHE A 508 21.23 -46.50 10.66
N SER A 509 22.34 -47.24 10.70
CA SER A 509 23.43 -47.09 9.71
C SER A 509 23.01 -47.50 8.29
N GLU A 510 22.11 -48.48 8.18
CA GLU A 510 21.53 -48.89 6.89
C GLU A 510 20.62 -47.79 6.31
N ASP A 511 19.85 -47.10 7.16
CA ASP A 511 19.06 -45.94 6.74
C ASP A 511 19.95 -44.80 6.25
N VAL A 512 21.03 -44.50 6.99
CA VAL A 512 22.03 -43.49 6.60
C VAL A 512 22.64 -43.83 5.24
N SER A 513 23.03 -45.09 5.04
CA SER A 513 23.64 -45.55 3.79
C SER A 513 22.67 -45.42 2.62
N GLN A 514 21.39 -45.77 2.82
CA GLN A 514 20.37 -45.68 1.78
C GLN A 514 20.08 -44.22 1.38
N ILE A 515 19.90 -43.31 2.35
CA ILE A 515 19.70 -41.88 2.09
C ILE A 515 20.92 -41.29 1.38
N ARG A 516 22.13 -41.61 1.87
CA ARG A 516 23.38 -41.12 1.31
C ARG A 516 23.56 -41.56 -0.13
N ASN A 517 23.23 -42.81 -0.47
CA ASN A 517 23.31 -43.32 -1.84
C ASN A 517 22.41 -42.54 -2.81
N GLN A 518 21.17 -42.21 -2.42
CA GLN A 518 20.28 -41.41 -3.25
C GLN A 518 20.79 -39.97 -3.42
N ILE A 519 21.27 -39.34 -2.35
CA ILE A 519 21.92 -38.03 -2.43
C ILE A 519 23.11 -38.08 -3.39
N GLN A 520 23.94 -39.11 -3.28
CA GLN A 520 25.14 -39.29 -4.09
C GLN A 520 24.82 -39.38 -5.59
N VAL A 521 23.77 -40.13 -5.97
CA VAL A 521 23.33 -40.24 -7.36
C VAL A 521 22.96 -38.87 -7.94
N ALA A 522 22.22 -38.05 -7.20
CA ALA A 522 21.79 -36.73 -7.68
C ALA A 522 22.98 -35.74 -7.77
N ILE A 523 23.82 -35.66 -6.74
CA ILE A 523 24.95 -34.71 -6.74
C ILE A 523 26.04 -35.09 -7.75
N ASP A 524 26.27 -36.38 -8.01
CA ASP A 524 27.24 -36.81 -9.02
C ASP A 524 26.74 -36.55 -10.45
N ALA A 525 25.42 -36.45 -10.64
CA ALA A 525 24.81 -35.93 -11.85
C ALA A 525 24.88 -34.37 -11.95
N GLY A 526 25.59 -33.72 -11.03
CA GLY A 526 25.74 -32.27 -10.98
C GLY A 526 24.51 -31.51 -10.49
N GLN A 527 23.54 -32.21 -9.89
CA GLN A 527 22.27 -31.61 -9.47
C GLN A 527 22.40 -30.92 -8.12
N ARG A 528 21.51 -29.94 -7.93
CA ARG A 528 21.29 -29.29 -6.64
C ARG A 528 20.27 -30.10 -5.86
N VAL A 529 20.55 -30.42 -4.59
CA VAL A 529 19.73 -31.35 -3.82
C VAL A 529 19.10 -30.70 -2.60
N VAL A 530 17.78 -30.82 -2.46
CA VAL A 530 17.03 -30.50 -1.24
C VAL A 530 16.67 -31.82 -0.56
N VAL A 531 17.07 -32.00 0.70
CA VAL A 531 16.73 -33.20 1.47
C VAL A 531 15.58 -32.87 2.42
N THR A 532 14.41 -33.47 2.17
CA THR A 532 13.19 -33.29 2.96
C THR A 532 13.03 -34.46 3.93
N VAL A 533 13.14 -34.19 5.23
CA VAL A 533 13.10 -35.20 6.30
C VAL A 533 11.85 -35.06 7.15
N HIS A 534 11.14 -36.17 7.39
CA HIS A 534 9.97 -36.22 8.26
C HIS A 534 10.21 -37.04 9.53
N SER A 535 9.76 -36.54 10.68
CA SER A 535 9.80 -37.26 11.96
C SER A 535 11.16 -37.92 12.26
N TYR A 536 11.21 -39.25 12.43
CA TYR A 536 12.44 -40.04 12.61
C TYR A 536 13.50 -39.78 11.52
N GLY A 537 13.10 -39.52 10.28
CA GLY A 537 14.00 -39.32 9.13
C GLY A 537 15.01 -38.19 9.32
N GLY A 538 14.75 -37.24 10.24
CA GLY A 538 15.68 -36.17 10.60
C GLY A 538 17.03 -36.67 11.14
N LEU A 539 17.05 -37.83 11.83
CA LEU A 539 18.27 -38.39 12.39
C LEU A 539 19.18 -39.00 11.30
N PRO A 540 18.78 -40.07 10.58
CA PRO A 540 19.63 -40.65 9.55
C PRO A 540 19.83 -39.71 8.36
N GLY A 541 18.88 -38.81 8.07
CA GLY A 541 19.02 -37.77 7.06
C GLY A 541 20.12 -36.76 7.39
N SER A 542 20.24 -36.36 8.66
CA SER A 542 21.34 -35.50 9.09
C SER A 542 22.69 -36.19 8.90
N GLU A 543 22.86 -37.43 9.34
CA GLU A 543 24.12 -38.18 9.15
C GLU A 543 24.50 -38.36 7.67
N ALA A 544 23.51 -38.66 6.82
CA ALA A 544 23.74 -38.95 5.41
C ALA A 544 24.35 -37.76 4.65
N ILE A 545 24.05 -36.52 5.07
CA ILE A 545 24.51 -35.27 4.43
C ILE A 545 26.00 -34.98 4.71
N ARG A 546 26.63 -35.64 5.69
CA ARG A 546 28.03 -35.37 6.08
C ARG A 546 28.98 -35.35 4.88
N GLY A 547 29.55 -34.18 4.60
CA GLY A 547 30.48 -33.95 3.49
C GLY A 547 29.87 -33.96 2.08
N LEU A 548 28.54 -33.99 1.96
CA LEU A 548 27.81 -33.89 0.68
C LEU A 548 27.12 -32.54 0.51
N ASP A 549 27.28 -31.62 1.47
CA ASP A 549 26.77 -30.26 1.37
C ASP A 549 27.44 -29.51 0.23
N TRP A 550 26.67 -28.61 -0.37
CA TRP A 550 27.11 -27.78 -1.49
C TRP A 550 28.41 -27.05 -1.18
N SER A 551 28.51 -26.40 -0.02
CA SER A 551 29.67 -25.57 0.33
C SER A 551 30.97 -26.39 0.36
N THR A 552 30.94 -27.60 0.93
CA THR A 552 32.08 -28.49 1.04
C THR A 552 32.50 -29.02 -0.33
N ARG A 553 31.55 -29.38 -1.18
CA ARG A 553 31.82 -29.90 -2.53
C ARG A 553 32.35 -28.83 -3.47
N GLN A 554 31.80 -27.61 -3.42
CA GLN A 554 32.30 -26.49 -4.24
C GLN A 554 33.74 -26.12 -3.89
N ARG A 555 34.10 -26.08 -2.59
CA ARG A 555 35.51 -25.90 -2.15
C ARG A 555 36.46 -26.98 -2.68
N GLN A 556 35.95 -28.16 -3.00
CA GLN A 556 36.70 -29.28 -3.55
C GLN A 556 36.63 -29.38 -5.08
N GLY A 557 35.97 -28.42 -5.75
CA GLY A 557 35.78 -28.43 -7.20
C GLY A 557 34.90 -29.59 -7.70
N GLN A 558 34.01 -30.12 -6.85
CA GLN A 558 33.13 -31.24 -7.19
C GLN A 558 31.75 -30.73 -7.65
N PRO A 559 31.14 -31.36 -8.67
CA PRO A 559 29.82 -30.95 -9.16
C PRO A 559 28.70 -31.34 -8.17
N GLY A 560 27.62 -30.57 -8.19
CA GLY A 560 26.42 -30.80 -7.39
C GLY A 560 26.63 -30.71 -5.86
N GLY A 561 25.54 -30.80 -5.12
CA GLY A 561 25.60 -30.80 -3.65
C GLY A 561 24.25 -30.56 -2.97
N VAL A 562 24.18 -30.89 -1.69
CA VAL A 562 23.00 -30.60 -0.86
C VAL A 562 22.96 -29.12 -0.53
N ILE A 563 21.93 -28.44 -1.04
CA ILE A 563 21.73 -26.99 -0.88
C ILE A 563 20.82 -26.65 0.31
N HIS A 564 19.92 -27.57 0.70
CA HIS A 564 18.98 -27.32 1.79
C HIS A 564 18.55 -28.60 2.52
N LEU A 565 18.27 -28.48 3.82
CA LEU A 565 17.68 -29.51 4.67
C LEU A 565 16.32 -29.05 5.20
N PHE A 566 15.24 -29.67 4.72
CA PHE A 566 13.87 -29.31 5.09
C PHE A 566 13.30 -30.28 6.13
N PHE A 567 13.04 -29.80 7.34
CA PHE A 567 12.41 -30.55 8.43
C PHE A 567 10.90 -30.41 8.39
N CYS A 568 10.20 -31.48 8.00
CA CYS A 568 8.75 -31.58 8.08
C CYS A 568 8.37 -32.25 9.40
N CYS A 569 7.92 -31.47 10.40
CA CYS A 569 7.61 -31.95 11.77
C CYS A 569 8.59 -33.05 12.25
N SER A 570 9.89 -32.75 12.15
CA SER A 570 10.98 -33.72 12.22
C SER A 570 11.89 -33.47 13.41
N PHE A 571 12.59 -34.50 13.89
CA PHE A 571 13.44 -34.36 15.06
C PHE A 571 14.76 -33.65 14.76
N ILE A 572 15.05 -32.58 15.51
CA ILE A 572 16.38 -31.97 15.62
C ILE A 572 17.00 -32.42 16.93
N VAL A 573 18.05 -33.24 16.83
CA VAL A 573 18.74 -33.87 17.97
C VAL A 573 20.20 -33.41 17.98
N PRO A 574 20.78 -33.10 19.15
CA PRO A 574 22.19 -32.72 19.23
C PRO A 574 23.13 -33.93 19.14
N ALA A 575 24.38 -33.67 18.77
CA ALA A 575 25.42 -34.70 18.69
C ALA A 575 25.63 -35.42 20.04
N GLY A 576 25.87 -36.72 19.98
CA GLY A 576 26.03 -37.61 21.14
C GLY A 576 24.71 -38.12 21.74
N LYS A 577 23.55 -37.66 21.26
CA LYS A 577 22.22 -38.09 21.73
C LYS A 577 21.49 -38.90 20.66
N SER A 578 20.68 -39.84 21.13
CA SER A 578 19.65 -40.54 20.36
C SER A 578 18.28 -39.91 20.54
N LEU A 579 17.31 -40.27 19.70
CA LEU A 579 15.92 -39.82 19.82
C LEU A 579 15.39 -40.09 21.23
N ILE A 580 15.50 -41.32 21.74
CA ILE A 580 15.02 -41.66 23.08
C ILE A 580 15.75 -40.87 24.17
N SER A 581 17.09 -40.74 24.07
CA SER A 581 17.88 -40.04 25.10
C SER A 581 17.67 -38.52 25.12
N SER A 582 17.19 -37.92 24.02
CA SER A 582 16.90 -36.49 23.91
C SER A 582 15.58 -36.11 24.59
N PHE A 583 14.65 -37.06 24.71
CA PHE A 583 13.31 -36.82 25.27
C PHE A 583 13.07 -37.63 26.56
N GLY A 584 14.04 -37.59 27.47
CA GLY A 584 13.88 -38.14 28.82
C GLY A 584 14.30 -39.61 29.01
N GLY A 585 14.78 -40.27 27.95
CA GLY A 585 15.35 -41.62 28.04
C GLY A 585 14.34 -42.75 28.24
N GLN A 586 13.04 -42.44 28.24
CA GLN A 586 11.95 -43.41 28.30
C GLN A 586 11.30 -43.58 26.93
N ASP A 587 10.75 -44.77 26.68
CA ASP A 587 9.96 -45.02 25.47
C ASP A 587 8.72 -44.14 25.43
N LEU A 588 8.32 -43.73 24.23
CA LEU A 588 7.11 -42.94 24.05
C LEU A 588 5.88 -43.78 24.42
N PRO A 589 4.86 -43.22 25.10
CA PRO A 589 3.74 -43.97 25.67
C PRO A 589 2.87 -44.69 24.63
N TRP A 590 2.95 -44.26 23.37
CA TRP A 590 2.26 -44.85 22.24
C TRP A 590 3.13 -45.84 21.45
N PHE A 591 4.33 -46.21 21.92
CA PHE A 591 5.13 -47.30 21.34
C PHE A 591 4.61 -48.66 21.81
N ARG A 592 4.34 -49.56 20.85
CA ARG A 592 4.12 -50.97 21.11
C ARG A 592 5.35 -51.75 20.67
N ILE A 593 6.18 -52.09 21.63
CA ILE A 593 7.45 -52.79 21.43
C ILE A 593 7.20 -54.30 21.54
N SER A 594 7.81 -55.06 20.63
CA SER A 594 7.82 -56.52 20.66
C SER A 594 8.58 -57.08 21.88
N ASP A 595 8.24 -58.31 22.29
CA ASP A 595 8.83 -58.94 23.48
C ASP A 595 10.36 -59.09 23.39
N ASP A 596 10.88 -59.31 22.18
CA ASP A 596 12.32 -59.41 21.90
C ASP A 596 13.01 -58.05 21.75
N ARG A 597 12.24 -56.95 21.79
CA ARG A 597 12.68 -55.55 21.59
C ARG A 597 13.40 -55.34 20.27
N LEU A 598 13.02 -56.08 19.23
CA LEU A 598 13.59 -55.90 17.89
C LEU A 598 12.71 -55.02 17.01
N LEU A 599 11.39 -55.07 17.18
CA LEU A 599 10.41 -54.30 16.40
C LEU A 599 9.52 -53.41 17.28
N VAL A 600 9.06 -52.30 16.70
CA VAL A 600 8.08 -51.39 17.30
C VAL A 600 7.01 -50.97 16.29
N THR A 601 5.76 -50.87 16.77
CA THR A 601 4.60 -50.35 16.02
C THR A 601 3.89 -49.26 16.83
N PRO A 602 3.16 -48.33 16.22
CA PRO A 602 2.36 -47.35 16.96
C PRO A 602 1.13 -48.01 17.61
N ALA A 603 0.88 -47.74 18.88
CA ALA A 603 -0.26 -48.26 19.62
C ALA A 603 -1.56 -47.50 19.29
N THR A 604 -1.46 -46.20 19.00
CA THR A 604 -2.59 -45.28 18.76
C THR A 604 -2.37 -44.40 17.52
N PRO A 605 -2.14 -45.00 16.32
CA PRO A 605 -1.68 -44.24 15.15
C PRO A 605 -2.64 -43.15 14.68
N ARG A 606 -3.97 -43.35 14.79
CA ARG A 606 -4.95 -42.36 14.37
C ARG A 606 -4.90 -41.04 15.17
N PRO A 607 -5.08 -41.04 16.51
CA PRO A 607 -4.97 -39.80 17.27
C PRO A 607 -3.55 -39.22 17.30
N THR A 608 -2.51 -40.03 17.06
CA THR A 608 -1.12 -39.58 17.08
C THR A 608 -0.68 -38.95 15.74
N PHE A 609 -1.05 -39.53 14.59
CA PHE A 609 -0.53 -39.10 13.28
C PHE A 609 -1.56 -38.47 12.33
N TYR A 610 -2.85 -38.71 12.55
CA TYR A 610 -3.92 -38.44 11.58
C TYR A 610 -5.18 -37.87 12.26
N ASN A 611 -5.00 -37.06 13.30
CA ASN A 611 -6.11 -36.56 14.13
C ASN A 611 -6.96 -35.47 13.45
N ASP A 612 -6.48 -34.94 12.33
CA ASP A 612 -7.13 -33.96 11.45
C ASP A 612 -7.75 -34.60 10.20
N MET A 613 -7.57 -35.91 9.99
CA MET A 613 -8.12 -36.65 8.86
C MET A 613 -9.51 -37.24 9.17
N SER A 614 -10.32 -37.45 8.13
CA SER A 614 -11.58 -38.15 8.28
C SER A 614 -11.36 -39.59 8.78
N PRO A 615 -12.33 -40.21 9.49
CA PRO A 615 -12.19 -41.57 9.99
C PRO A 615 -11.80 -42.60 8.94
N ARG A 616 -12.28 -42.43 7.70
CA ARG A 616 -12.06 -43.35 6.59
C ARG A 616 -10.66 -43.20 6.00
N GLU A 617 -10.21 -41.96 5.78
CA GLU A 617 -8.88 -41.68 5.23
C GLU A 617 -7.80 -42.03 6.25
N ALA A 618 -8.01 -41.71 7.52
CA ALA A 618 -7.12 -42.10 8.60
C ALA A 618 -6.96 -43.63 8.68
N GLU A 619 -8.05 -44.39 8.57
CA GLU A 619 -7.98 -45.85 8.56
C GLU A 619 -7.19 -46.38 7.36
N SER A 620 -7.37 -45.77 6.18
CA SER A 620 -6.60 -46.11 4.99
C SER A 620 -5.10 -45.84 5.17
N ALA A 621 -4.73 -44.71 5.78
CA ALA A 621 -3.35 -44.38 6.08
C ALA A 621 -2.75 -45.31 7.15
N VAL A 622 -3.52 -45.67 8.18
CA VAL A 622 -3.08 -46.62 9.22
C VAL A 622 -2.73 -47.99 8.64
N GLN A 623 -3.46 -48.46 7.61
CA GLN A 623 -3.21 -49.75 6.96
C GLN A 623 -1.90 -49.80 6.15
N THR A 624 -1.33 -48.65 5.76
CA THR A 624 -0.06 -48.60 5.04
C THR A 624 1.15 -48.66 5.97
N LEU A 625 0.96 -48.43 7.28
CA LEU A 625 2.03 -48.49 8.27
C LEU A 625 2.64 -49.90 8.37
N ARG A 626 3.96 -49.96 8.55
CA ARG A 626 4.72 -51.21 8.72
C ARG A 626 5.58 -51.17 9.98
N PRO A 627 5.92 -52.35 10.58
CA PRO A 627 6.81 -52.39 11.74
C PRO A 627 8.16 -51.71 11.48
N HIS A 628 8.75 -51.12 12.52
CA HIS A 628 10.05 -50.44 12.44
C HIS A 628 11.08 -51.10 13.37
N SER A 629 12.36 -51.11 12.99
CA SER A 629 13.45 -51.63 13.82
C SER A 629 13.64 -50.81 15.09
N TYR A 630 13.37 -51.37 16.27
CA TYR A 630 13.31 -50.58 17.50
C TYR A 630 14.67 -50.00 17.96
N GLN A 631 15.78 -50.67 17.65
CA GLN A 631 17.10 -50.21 18.11
C GLN A 631 17.56 -48.93 17.39
N THR A 632 16.99 -48.59 16.23
CA THR A 632 17.36 -47.38 15.49
C THR A 632 17.09 -46.10 16.27
N PHE A 633 16.02 -46.06 17.07
CA PHE A 633 15.67 -44.93 17.96
C PHE A 633 16.70 -44.66 19.07
N HIS A 634 17.58 -45.63 19.34
CA HIS A 634 18.67 -45.53 20.32
C HIS A 634 20.02 -45.15 19.67
N SER A 635 20.08 -45.06 18.34
CA SER A 635 21.28 -44.63 17.61
C SER A 635 21.63 -43.19 17.96
N LYS A 636 22.91 -42.94 18.27
CA LYS A 636 23.39 -41.60 18.61
C LYS A 636 23.76 -40.84 17.36
N LEU A 637 23.20 -39.64 17.21
CA LEU A 637 23.61 -38.71 16.17
C LEU A 637 25.03 -38.22 16.46
N SER A 638 25.86 -38.13 15.43
CA SER A 638 27.25 -37.67 15.46
C SER A 638 27.51 -36.51 14.50
N TYR A 639 26.56 -36.20 13.60
CA TYR A 639 26.60 -35.05 12.69
C TYR A 639 25.32 -34.23 12.76
N GLU A 640 25.45 -32.95 13.10
CA GLU A 640 24.34 -31.99 13.15
C GLU A 640 24.25 -31.24 11.81
N ALA A 641 23.69 -31.88 10.78
CA ALA A 641 23.65 -31.30 9.42
C ALA A 641 23.02 -29.91 9.36
N TRP A 642 22.04 -29.64 10.22
CA TRP A 642 21.37 -28.34 10.34
C TRP A 642 22.29 -27.18 10.76
N ARG A 643 23.48 -27.47 11.32
CA ARG A 643 24.53 -26.46 11.58
C ARG A 643 25.35 -26.09 10.35
N HIS A 644 25.33 -26.95 9.33
CA HIS A 644 26.23 -26.87 8.17
C HIS A 644 25.47 -26.63 6.85
N VAL A 645 24.18 -26.95 6.82
CA VAL A 645 23.31 -26.80 5.64
C VAL A 645 22.17 -25.85 6.00
N PRO A 646 21.85 -24.87 5.14
CA PRO A 646 20.65 -24.05 5.29
C PRO A 646 19.43 -24.94 5.54
N SER A 647 18.63 -24.57 6.55
CA SER A 647 17.57 -25.43 7.04
C SER A 647 16.26 -24.68 7.23
N THR A 648 15.16 -25.37 6.98
CA THR A 648 13.79 -24.89 7.21
C THR A 648 13.04 -25.91 8.05
N TYR A 649 12.19 -25.45 8.97
CA TYR A 649 11.35 -26.26 9.83
C TYR A 649 9.88 -25.93 9.62
N LEU A 650 9.06 -26.94 9.34
CA LEU A 650 7.61 -26.83 9.21
C LEU A 650 6.93 -27.28 10.51
N TYR A 651 6.40 -26.32 11.25
CA TYR A 651 5.60 -26.54 12.45
C TYR A 651 4.19 -27.00 12.12
N CYS A 652 3.74 -28.08 12.75
CA CYS A 652 2.38 -28.59 12.63
C CYS A 652 1.61 -28.37 13.93
N LEU A 653 0.52 -27.59 13.89
CA LEU A 653 -0.19 -27.13 15.08
C LEU A 653 -0.94 -28.25 15.84
N LYS A 654 -1.37 -29.30 15.14
CA LYS A 654 -2.16 -30.43 15.68
C LYS A 654 -1.32 -31.71 15.82
N ASP A 655 0.00 -31.59 15.80
CA ASP A 655 0.89 -32.75 15.93
C ASP A 655 0.87 -33.31 17.35
N GLU A 656 0.43 -34.55 17.50
CA GLU A 656 0.38 -35.28 18.78
C GLU A 656 1.55 -36.28 18.93
N ALA A 657 2.34 -36.48 17.88
CA ALA A 657 3.57 -37.27 17.95
C ALA A 657 4.73 -36.43 18.48
N ILE A 658 4.85 -35.20 17.97
CA ILE A 658 5.78 -34.17 18.43
C ILE A 658 4.95 -32.91 18.73
N PRO A 659 4.45 -32.74 19.97
CA PRO A 659 3.65 -31.58 20.34
C PRO A 659 4.35 -30.26 20.00
N LEU A 660 3.60 -29.24 19.59
CA LEU A 660 4.14 -27.94 19.20
C LEU A 660 5.16 -27.34 20.20
N PRO A 661 4.96 -27.44 21.54
CA PRO A 661 5.98 -26.98 22.49
C PRO A 661 7.33 -27.71 22.35
N VAL A 662 7.31 -29.00 22.01
CA VAL A 662 8.52 -29.80 21.77
C VAL A 662 9.16 -29.43 20.44
N GLN A 663 8.36 -29.19 19.39
CA GLN A 663 8.86 -28.69 18.11
C GLN A 663 9.59 -27.35 18.29
N ARG A 664 8.97 -26.40 19.01
CA ARG A 664 9.59 -25.10 19.33
C ARG A 664 10.84 -25.26 20.18
N MET A 665 10.83 -26.11 21.20
CA MET A 665 12.03 -26.38 22.00
C MET A 665 13.20 -26.88 21.14
N MET A 666 12.94 -27.73 20.14
CA MET A 666 13.97 -28.20 19.22
C MET A 666 14.58 -27.07 18.37
N VAL A 667 13.77 -26.14 17.87
CA VAL A 667 14.25 -25.05 17.00
C VAL A 667 14.81 -23.88 17.81
N GLU A 668 14.11 -23.46 18.87
CA GLU A 668 14.39 -22.25 19.63
C GLU A 668 15.48 -22.48 20.71
N GLU A 669 15.55 -23.69 21.29
CA GLU A 669 16.51 -23.99 22.36
C GLU A 669 17.64 -24.92 21.90
N ILE A 670 17.34 -26.06 21.25
CA ILE A 670 18.39 -27.01 20.82
C ILE A 670 19.20 -26.43 19.65
N ALA A 671 18.53 -25.86 18.66
CA ALA A 671 19.17 -25.22 17.51
C ALA A 671 19.50 -23.73 17.74
N LYS A 672 19.52 -23.28 18.99
CA LYS A 672 19.83 -21.89 19.34
C LYS A 672 21.15 -21.42 18.73
N GLY A 673 21.12 -20.25 18.11
CA GLY A 673 22.26 -19.66 17.40
C GLY A 673 22.45 -20.18 15.97
N VAL A 674 21.59 -21.09 15.49
CA VAL A 674 21.54 -21.49 14.08
C VAL A 674 20.29 -20.92 13.45
N ASN A 675 20.46 -20.27 12.29
CA ASN A 675 19.35 -19.67 11.56
C ASN A 675 18.57 -20.76 10.80
N ILE A 676 17.54 -21.29 11.45
CA ILE A 676 16.56 -22.22 10.87
C ILE A 676 15.30 -21.42 10.53
N HIS A 677 14.92 -21.42 9.26
CA HIS A 677 13.67 -20.77 8.84
C HIS A 677 12.47 -21.57 9.32
N THR A 678 11.36 -20.91 9.65
CA THR A 678 10.18 -21.59 10.18
C THR A 678 8.94 -21.28 9.37
N HIS A 679 8.15 -22.30 9.09
CA HIS A 679 6.80 -22.21 8.52
C HIS A 679 5.82 -22.90 9.46
N VAL A 680 4.55 -22.48 9.46
CA VAL A 680 3.51 -23.04 10.33
C VAL A 680 2.35 -23.50 9.46
N VAL A 681 1.85 -24.71 9.72
CA VAL A 681 0.69 -25.30 9.04
C VAL A 681 -0.30 -25.84 10.08
N ASP A 682 -1.60 -25.68 9.81
CA ASP A 682 -2.69 -26.14 10.69
C ASP A 682 -3.04 -27.62 10.47
N ALA A 683 -2.03 -28.49 10.57
CA ALA A 683 -2.13 -29.92 10.32
C ALA A 683 -1.62 -30.78 11.48
N SER A 684 -1.94 -32.08 11.44
CA SER A 684 -1.40 -33.10 12.34
C SER A 684 0.05 -33.47 12.00
N HIS A 685 0.56 -34.58 12.55
CA HIS A 685 1.92 -35.08 12.25
C HIS A 685 2.13 -35.43 10.76
N SER A 686 1.06 -35.49 9.96
CA SER A 686 1.11 -35.93 8.55
C SER A 686 0.57 -34.85 7.60
N PRO A 687 1.19 -33.65 7.53
CA PRO A 687 0.68 -32.53 6.74
C PRO A 687 0.65 -32.81 5.23
N PHE A 688 1.42 -33.78 4.75
CA PHE A 688 1.41 -34.23 3.36
C PHE A 688 0.10 -34.90 2.91
N TYR A 689 -0.80 -35.26 3.85
CA TYR A 689 -2.16 -35.71 3.50
C TYR A 689 -3.20 -34.60 3.53
N THR A 690 -3.14 -33.69 4.52
CA THR A 690 -4.18 -32.70 4.77
C THR A 690 -3.86 -31.31 4.21
N ALA A 691 -2.59 -30.98 4.06
CA ALA A 691 -2.09 -29.69 3.55
C ALA A 691 -0.94 -29.86 2.51
N PRO A 692 -1.06 -30.74 1.50
CA PRO A 692 0.04 -31.03 0.57
C PRO A 692 0.52 -29.81 -0.25
N ALA A 693 -0.38 -28.87 -0.56
CA ALA A 693 -0.04 -27.64 -1.27
C ALA A 693 0.84 -26.71 -0.43
N GLU A 694 0.54 -26.56 0.86
CA GLU A 694 1.34 -25.75 1.79
C GLU A 694 2.72 -26.37 2.01
N VAL A 695 2.79 -27.71 2.10
CA VAL A 695 4.06 -28.43 2.19
C VAL A 695 4.90 -28.25 0.92
N ALA A 696 4.30 -28.39 -0.27
CA ALA A 696 4.98 -28.20 -1.55
C ALA A 696 5.52 -26.76 -1.71
N ASP A 697 4.70 -25.75 -1.41
CA ASP A 697 5.09 -24.34 -1.44
C ASP A 697 6.24 -24.04 -0.46
N ALA A 698 6.19 -24.58 0.76
CA ALA A 698 7.26 -24.42 1.73
C ALA A 698 8.58 -25.05 1.25
N ILE A 699 8.53 -26.22 0.62
CA ILE A 699 9.70 -26.88 0.02
C ILE A 699 10.23 -26.09 -1.17
N GLY A 700 9.36 -25.59 -2.06
CA GLY A 700 9.75 -24.75 -3.19
C GLY A 700 10.47 -23.47 -2.75
N LYS A 701 9.93 -22.78 -1.73
CA LYS A 701 10.57 -21.62 -1.11
C LYS A 701 11.94 -21.95 -0.52
N ALA A 702 12.08 -23.11 0.13
CA ALA A 702 13.35 -23.56 0.68
C ALA A 702 14.40 -23.87 -0.41
N ALA A 703 13.96 -24.45 -1.53
CA ALA A 703 14.79 -24.73 -2.70
C ALA A 703 15.33 -23.43 -3.33
N SER A 704 14.44 -22.44 -3.57
CA SER A 704 14.81 -21.15 -4.15
C SER A 704 15.74 -20.35 -3.24
N ARG A 705 15.43 -20.20 -1.94
CA ARG A 705 16.25 -19.44 -0.96
C ARG A 705 17.70 -19.94 -0.86
N SER A 706 17.92 -21.22 -1.11
CA SER A 706 19.26 -21.82 -1.01
C SER A 706 20.09 -21.64 -2.28
N ALA A 707 19.47 -21.17 -3.37
CA ALA A 707 20.18 -20.58 -4.50
C ALA A 707 20.80 -19.24 -4.14
N GLU A 708 20.12 -18.48 -3.28
CA GLU A 708 20.45 -17.10 -2.95
C GLU A 708 21.58 -16.96 -1.90
N ARG A 709 21.82 -17.99 -1.06
CA ARG A 709 22.86 -17.97 0.01
C ARG A 709 24.29 -18.30 -0.44
N ILE A 710 24.50 -18.62 -1.72
CA ILE A 710 25.83 -19.00 -2.25
C ILE A 710 26.73 -17.76 -2.50
N THR A 711 26.19 -16.55 -2.32
CA THR A 711 26.90 -15.26 -2.47
C THR A 711 26.69 -14.39 -1.22
N GLU A 712 27.35 -14.69 -0.09
CA GLU A 712 27.34 -13.78 1.07
C GLU A 712 28.38 -12.66 0.92
N GLY A 713 28.10 -11.75 -0.01
CA GLY A 713 28.45 -10.34 0.05
C GLY A 713 27.13 -9.56 -0.03
N LYS A 714 26.75 -8.80 1.00
CA LYS A 714 25.57 -7.92 0.91
C LYS A 714 25.95 -6.66 0.15
N LEU A 715 25.69 -6.64 -1.15
CA LEU A 715 25.72 -5.40 -1.93
C LEU A 715 24.35 -4.71 -1.82
N VAL A 716 24.30 -3.56 -1.14
CA VAL A 716 23.14 -2.67 -1.21
C VAL A 716 23.47 -1.63 -2.29
N VAL A 717 22.74 -1.68 -3.41
CA VAL A 717 22.84 -0.68 -4.46
C VAL A 717 21.76 0.35 -4.20
N ALA A 718 22.18 1.55 -3.79
CA ALA A 718 21.30 2.72 -3.77
C ALA A 718 21.55 3.51 -5.06
N SER A 719 20.49 3.78 -5.80
CA SER A 719 20.45 4.84 -6.81
C SER A 719 19.44 5.84 -6.27
N CYS A 720 19.75 7.13 -6.25
CA CYS A 720 18.73 8.17 -6.07
C CYS A 720 17.89 8.21 -7.35
N VAL A 721 17.07 7.18 -7.56
CA VAL A 721 16.04 7.20 -8.60
C VAL A 721 15.00 8.20 -8.11
N TYR A 722 14.88 9.34 -8.77
CA TYR A 722 13.75 10.24 -8.57
C TYR A 722 12.53 9.63 -9.26
N PRO A 723 11.55 9.05 -8.54
CA PRO A 723 10.29 8.73 -9.18
C PRO A 723 9.60 10.04 -9.57
N PRO A 724 8.94 10.13 -10.74
CA PRO A 724 7.90 11.12 -10.93
C PRO A 724 6.80 10.82 -9.89
N SER A 725 6.76 11.63 -8.83
CA SER A 725 5.72 11.77 -7.82
C SER A 725 4.77 10.56 -7.64
N ARG A 726 5.13 9.62 -6.76
CA ARG A 726 4.15 8.79 -6.06
C ARG A 726 3.87 9.44 -4.71
N LEU A 727 2.66 9.98 -4.55
CA LEU A 727 2.09 10.34 -3.26
C LEU A 727 2.12 9.10 -2.34
N GLN A 728 3.11 9.03 -1.46
CA GLN A 728 3.06 8.23 -0.24
C GLN A 728 2.82 9.17 0.93
N SER A 729 2.10 8.65 1.92
CA SER A 729 1.66 9.39 3.10
C SER A 729 2.53 8.99 4.28
N PRO A 730 3.02 9.94 5.11
CA PRO A 730 4.01 9.64 6.13
C PRO A 730 3.39 8.91 7.33
N ALA A 731 4.11 7.90 7.81
CA ALA A 731 3.93 7.27 9.10
C ALA A 731 4.68 8.10 10.15
N PHE A 732 4.02 8.49 11.24
CA PHE A 732 4.69 9.06 12.42
C PHE A 732 4.60 8.11 13.60
N ALA A 733 5.76 7.95 14.25
CA ALA A 733 6.01 7.13 15.42
C ALA A 733 5.55 7.83 16.71
N ASP A 734 5.17 7.01 17.69
CA ASP A 734 4.86 7.36 19.07
C ASP A 734 6.01 8.11 19.76
N THR A 735 5.70 9.23 20.44
CA THR A 735 6.46 9.72 21.59
C THR A 735 5.54 10.29 22.67
N ASP A 736 5.58 9.66 23.85
CA ASP A 736 5.13 10.21 25.14
C ASP A 736 5.92 11.49 25.50
N ASP A 737 5.25 12.55 26.00
CA ASP A 737 5.43 13.16 27.35
C ASP A 737 4.51 14.41 27.50
N SER A 738 4.50 15.02 28.69
CA SER A 738 3.31 15.48 29.41
C SER A 738 3.14 17.00 29.67
N GLY A 739 1.89 17.50 29.51
CA GLY A 739 1.21 18.63 30.20
C GLY A 739 1.54 20.10 29.82
N PRO A 740 0.75 21.14 30.25
CA PRO A 740 -0.62 21.20 30.79
C PRO A 740 -1.60 22.16 30.03
N ASP A 741 -2.87 22.12 30.44
CA ASP A 741 -4.10 22.75 29.90
C ASP A 741 -4.08 24.25 29.50
N MET A 742 -4.79 24.58 28.41
CA MET A 742 -5.69 25.75 28.33
C MET A 742 -6.91 25.48 27.42
N ASP A 743 -8.10 25.61 28.02
CA ASP A 743 -9.45 25.37 27.48
C ASP A 743 -9.84 26.24 26.27
N SER A 744 -10.35 25.62 25.20
CA SER A 744 -11.50 26.15 24.43
C SER A 744 -12.21 25.10 23.55
N ALA A 745 -13.45 24.76 23.96
CA ALA A 745 -14.59 24.24 23.17
C ALA A 745 -14.47 22.87 22.44
N SER A 746 -14.67 21.80 23.21
CA SER A 746 -14.89 20.42 22.76
C SER A 746 -16.20 20.19 21.99
N LEU A 747 -16.14 19.79 20.72
CA LEU A 747 -17.19 19.04 20.03
C LEU A 747 -17.07 17.57 20.42
N LEU A 748 -17.76 17.17 21.49
CA LEU A 748 -17.82 15.80 22.00
C LEU A 748 -18.45 14.84 20.98
N VAL A 749 -17.62 14.09 20.27
CA VAL A 749 -17.99 12.75 19.78
C VAL A 749 -17.90 11.81 20.99
N PRO A 750 -18.95 11.02 21.33
CA PRO A 750 -18.91 10.16 22.52
C PRO A 750 -17.81 9.09 22.42
N ALA A 751 -17.05 8.91 23.51
CA ALA A 751 -15.90 8.03 23.68
C ALA A 751 -16.11 6.52 23.40
N ALA A 752 -17.30 6.09 22.94
CA ALA A 752 -17.55 4.72 22.48
C ALA A 752 -17.25 4.51 20.98
N MET A 753 -16.79 5.56 20.28
CA MET A 753 -16.51 5.57 18.83
C MET A 753 -15.02 5.39 18.47
N GLU A 754 -14.13 5.09 19.42
CA GLU A 754 -12.67 5.00 19.18
C GLU A 754 -12.21 3.77 18.37
N ALA A 755 -13.10 2.82 18.01
CA ALA A 755 -12.64 1.51 17.53
C ALA A 755 -13.29 0.94 16.25
N ALA A 756 -14.16 1.65 15.53
CA ALA A 756 -14.75 1.05 14.31
C ALA A 756 -15.38 2.08 13.34
N MET A 757 -14.58 2.65 12.44
CA MET A 757 -15.09 3.29 11.22
C MET A 757 -14.27 2.81 10.02
N ASP A 758 -14.64 1.66 9.44
CA ASP A 758 -14.14 1.24 8.13
C ASP A 758 -14.91 1.99 7.03
N THR A 759 -14.34 3.08 6.50
CA THR A 759 -14.88 3.80 5.34
C THR A 759 -14.63 3.05 4.02
N PRO A 760 -15.28 3.45 2.89
CA PRO A 760 -15.21 2.76 1.59
C PRO A 760 -13.79 2.47 1.06
N ILE A 761 -12.77 3.24 1.47
CA ILE A 761 -11.37 3.02 1.05
C ILE A 761 -10.72 1.81 1.73
N GLY A 762 -11.15 1.43 2.93
CA GLY A 762 -10.68 0.25 3.66
C GLY A 762 -10.99 -1.08 2.95
N TYR A 763 -11.88 -1.08 1.95
CA TYR A 763 -12.36 -2.28 1.27
C TYR A 763 -11.68 -2.56 -0.09
N ARG A 764 -10.61 -1.81 -0.45
CA ARG A 764 -9.92 -1.97 -1.75
C ARG A 764 -9.33 -3.37 -1.97
N SER A 765 -8.98 -4.10 -0.91
CA SER A 765 -8.46 -5.48 -0.99
C SER A 765 -9.52 -6.51 -1.43
N TYR A 766 -10.80 -6.28 -1.15
CA TYR A 766 -11.89 -7.22 -1.45
C TYR A 766 -12.65 -6.88 -2.74
N MET A 767 -12.49 -5.66 -3.27
CA MET A 767 -13.20 -5.23 -4.48
C MET A 767 -12.79 -6.01 -5.73
N SER A 768 -11.52 -6.39 -5.91
CA SER A 768 -11.13 -7.23 -7.05
C SER A 768 -11.84 -8.61 -7.04
N PRO A 769 -11.84 -9.37 -5.92
CA PRO A 769 -12.63 -10.61 -5.81
C PRO A 769 -14.14 -10.45 -6.02
N LEU A 770 -14.73 -9.35 -5.55
CA LEU A 770 -16.18 -9.11 -5.64
C LEU A 770 -16.67 -8.83 -7.07
N LEU A 771 -15.81 -8.25 -7.92
CA LEU A 771 -16.13 -7.88 -9.29
C LEU A 771 -16.16 -9.07 -10.27
N GLU A 772 -15.55 -10.21 -9.89
CA GLU A 772 -15.65 -11.47 -10.64
C GLU A 772 -17.05 -12.08 -10.59
N PHE A 773 -17.81 -11.84 -9.50
CA PHE A 773 -19.14 -12.41 -9.28
C PHE A 773 -20.29 -11.49 -9.71
N TRP A 774 -20.10 -10.16 -9.66
CA TRP A 774 -21.16 -9.17 -9.89
C TRP A 774 -20.77 -8.14 -10.98
N THR A 775 -20.64 -8.59 -12.23
CA THR A 775 -20.21 -7.75 -13.37
C THR A 775 -21.15 -6.58 -13.70
N ASN A 776 -22.40 -6.61 -13.22
CA ASN A 776 -23.41 -5.57 -13.42
C ASN A 776 -23.61 -4.66 -12.20
N SER A 777 -22.72 -4.71 -11.20
CA SER A 777 -22.84 -3.90 -9.99
C SER A 777 -22.41 -2.43 -10.20
N LEU A 778 -22.87 -1.55 -9.32
CA LEU A 778 -22.42 -0.15 -9.31
C LEU A 778 -20.94 -0.01 -8.96
N SER A 779 -20.38 -0.93 -8.17
CA SER A 779 -18.95 -0.95 -7.86
C SER A 779 -18.10 -1.25 -9.10
N HIS A 780 -18.59 -2.11 -10.01
CA HIS A 780 -17.96 -2.34 -11.31
C HIS A 780 -17.96 -1.05 -12.15
N HIS A 781 -19.07 -0.32 -12.16
CA HIS A 781 -19.17 0.97 -12.85
C HIS A 781 -18.19 2.02 -12.29
N LEU A 782 -18.08 2.14 -10.96
CA LEU A 782 -17.15 3.06 -10.30
C LEU A 782 -15.68 2.77 -10.62
N ARG A 783 -15.31 1.49 -10.81
CA ARG A 783 -13.93 1.09 -11.17
C ARG A 783 -13.63 1.18 -12.67
N SER A 784 -14.65 1.05 -13.52
CA SER A 784 -14.49 1.04 -14.98
C SER A 784 -14.87 2.39 -15.61
N GLU A 785 -16.13 2.57 -15.96
CA GLU A 785 -16.61 3.74 -16.70
C GLU A 785 -16.44 5.05 -15.94
N TRP A 786 -16.67 5.07 -14.62
CA TRP A 786 -16.42 6.28 -13.81
C TRP A 786 -14.94 6.68 -13.86
N MET A 787 -14.02 5.73 -13.66
CA MET A 787 -12.58 6.00 -13.67
C MET A 787 -12.11 6.44 -15.07
N LYS A 788 -12.62 5.79 -16.12
CA LYS A 788 -12.37 6.20 -17.51
C LYS A 788 -12.83 7.64 -17.77
N HIS A 789 -14.01 8.02 -17.29
CA HIS A 789 -14.50 9.40 -17.39
C HIS A 789 -13.70 10.36 -16.51
N ALA A 790 -13.30 9.96 -15.31
CA ALA A 790 -12.49 10.77 -14.40
C ALA A 790 -11.11 11.07 -14.99
N MET A 791 -10.46 10.11 -15.63
CA MET A 791 -9.16 10.33 -16.29
C MET A 791 -9.23 11.21 -17.55
N MET A 792 -10.43 11.42 -18.09
CA MET A 792 -10.66 12.22 -19.30
C MET A 792 -11.29 13.59 -19.02
N ASP A 793 -11.86 13.79 -17.83
CA ASP A 793 -12.62 14.99 -17.45
C ASP A 793 -12.01 15.60 -16.17
N PRO A 794 -11.32 16.76 -16.26
CA PRO A 794 -10.65 17.36 -15.11
C PRO A 794 -11.56 17.66 -13.92
N CYS A 795 -12.83 18.01 -14.16
CA CYS A 795 -13.78 18.31 -13.09
C CYS A 795 -14.12 17.03 -12.31
N LEU A 796 -14.39 15.94 -13.05
CA LEU A 796 -14.63 14.63 -12.44
C LEU A 796 -13.35 14.03 -11.81
N PHE A 797 -12.18 14.31 -12.38
CA PHE A 797 -10.88 13.92 -11.81
C PHE A 797 -10.69 14.49 -10.41
N HIS A 798 -10.78 15.82 -10.27
CA HIS A 798 -10.64 16.49 -8.98
C HIS A 798 -11.74 16.08 -8.00
N ALA A 799 -12.98 15.92 -8.45
CA ALA A 799 -14.06 15.42 -7.59
C ALA A 799 -13.81 13.97 -7.10
N THR A 800 -13.17 13.13 -7.92
CA THR A 800 -12.80 11.75 -7.56
C THR A 800 -11.65 11.73 -6.56
N LEU A 801 -10.64 12.59 -6.75
CA LEU A 801 -9.54 12.75 -5.78
C LEU A 801 -10.01 13.36 -4.46
N PHE A 802 -10.92 14.34 -4.50
CA PHE A 802 -11.61 14.86 -3.31
C PHE A 802 -12.32 13.75 -2.56
N SER A 803 -13.13 12.93 -3.25
CA SER A 803 -13.79 11.77 -2.64
C SER A 803 -12.81 10.83 -1.97
N ALA A 804 -11.68 10.55 -2.63
CA ALA A 804 -10.67 9.65 -2.10
C ALA A 804 -9.99 10.24 -0.85
N SER A 805 -9.58 11.51 -0.92
CA SER A 805 -8.90 12.22 0.17
C SER A 805 -9.84 12.40 1.38
N ALA A 806 -11.08 12.84 1.17
CA ALA A 806 -12.09 12.97 2.22
C ALA A 806 -12.43 11.62 2.90
N SER A 807 -12.44 10.52 2.14
CA SER A 807 -12.58 9.17 2.72
C SER A 807 -11.40 8.77 3.61
N ILE A 808 -10.17 9.18 3.28
CA ILE A 808 -8.96 8.92 4.07
C ILE A 808 -8.99 9.77 5.34
N ASP A 809 -9.37 11.05 5.23
CA ASP A 809 -9.48 11.95 6.38
C ASP A 809 -10.51 11.42 7.39
N ILE A 810 -11.67 10.92 6.91
CA ILE A 810 -12.67 10.27 7.76
C ILE A 810 -12.13 8.97 8.39
N LEU A 811 -11.34 8.15 7.67
CA LEU A 811 -10.71 6.94 8.24
C LEU A 811 -9.74 7.26 9.37
N ARG A 812 -9.00 8.37 9.23
CA ARG A 812 -7.99 8.82 10.18
C ARG A 812 -8.58 9.66 11.31
N CYS A 813 -9.91 9.87 11.31
CA CYS A 813 -10.58 10.78 12.23
C CYS A 813 -9.99 12.21 12.20
N GLN A 814 -9.52 12.66 11.04
CA GLN A 814 -8.91 13.97 10.83
C GLN A 814 -9.91 14.95 10.20
N GLN A 815 -9.72 16.25 10.44
CA GLN A 815 -10.39 17.28 9.65
C GLN A 815 -9.85 17.28 8.21
N ASN A 816 -10.59 17.90 7.28
CA ASN A 816 -10.19 17.99 5.87
C ASN A 816 -8.77 18.54 5.75
N THR A 817 -7.87 17.72 5.21
CA THR A 817 -6.47 18.10 4.98
C THR A 817 -6.34 19.10 3.84
N ALA A 818 -5.18 19.75 3.72
CA ALA A 818 -4.89 20.64 2.60
C ALA A 818 -5.11 19.98 1.23
N VAL A 819 -4.81 18.69 1.12
CA VAL A 819 -5.05 17.87 -0.10
C VAL A 819 -6.54 17.71 -0.39
N THR A 820 -7.34 17.41 0.64
CA THR A 820 -8.81 17.29 0.52
C THR A 820 -9.43 18.62 0.09
N LEU A 821 -9.04 19.71 0.74
CA LEU A 821 -9.52 21.06 0.42
C LEU A 821 -9.08 21.49 -0.99
N TYR A 822 -7.84 21.21 -1.38
CA TYR A 822 -7.35 21.50 -2.73
C TYR A 822 -8.22 20.86 -3.82
N HIS A 823 -8.45 19.54 -3.73
CA HIS A 823 -9.25 18.85 -4.73
C HIS A 823 -10.74 19.24 -4.68
N GLN A 824 -11.27 19.54 -3.48
CA GLN A 824 -12.63 20.05 -3.32
C GLN A 824 -12.81 21.40 -4.02
N THR A 825 -11.90 22.34 -3.78
CA THR A 825 -11.91 23.68 -4.36
C THR A 825 -11.77 23.63 -5.87
N TRP A 826 -10.86 22.82 -6.40
CA TRP A 826 -10.72 22.63 -7.85
C TRP A 826 -11.95 22.01 -8.50
N ALA A 827 -12.59 21.03 -7.85
CA ALA A 827 -13.82 20.44 -8.36
C ALA A 827 -14.95 21.47 -8.44
N ILE A 828 -15.13 22.29 -7.39
CA ILE A 828 -16.13 23.36 -7.33
C ILE A 828 -15.83 24.44 -8.38
N ARG A 829 -14.57 24.86 -8.53
CA ARG A 829 -14.12 25.84 -9.52
C ARG A 829 -14.47 25.39 -10.94
N LEU A 830 -14.01 24.21 -11.35
CA LEU A 830 -14.24 23.67 -12.69
C LEU A 830 -15.74 23.46 -12.98
N LEU A 831 -16.52 23.10 -11.96
CA LEU A 831 -17.96 22.98 -12.07
C LEU A 831 -18.62 24.35 -12.30
N ASN A 832 -18.23 25.36 -11.53
CA ASN A 832 -18.75 26.73 -11.68
C ASN A 832 -18.41 27.32 -13.05
N GLU A 833 -17.19 27.11 -13.55
CA GLU A 833 -16.76 27.54 -14.89
C GLU A 833 -17.63 26.93 -16.00
N ARG A 834 -17.98 25.64 -15.88
CA ARG A 834 -18.87 24.97 -16.84
C ARG A 834 -20.29 25.52 -16.80
N LEU A 835 -20.79 25.82 -15.60
CA LEU A 835 -22.15 26.31 -15.39
C LEU A 835 -22.30 27.80 -15.74
N ALA A 836 -21.22 28.57 -15.70
CA ALA A 836 -21.21 29.99 -16.07
C ALA A 836 -21.34 30.24 -17.58
N GLN A 837 -21.18 29.21 -18.42
CA GLN A 837 -21.32 29.35 -19.87
C GLN A 837 -22.78 29.65 -20.27
N PRO A 838 -23.04 30.44 -21.34
CA PRO A 838 -24.40 30.77 -21.78
C PRO A 838 -25.25 29.53 -22.11
N GLU A 839 -24.61 28.48 -22.63
CA GLU A 839 -25.20 27.17 -22.85
C GLU A 839 -24.32 26.10 -22.17
N PRO A 840 -24.56 25.79 -20.88
CA PRO A 840 -23.68 24.91 -20.12
C PRO A 840 -23.78 23.47 -20.63
N VAL A 841 -22.63 22.88 -20.98
CA VAL A 841 -22.55 21.49 -21.45
C VAL A 841 -22.63 20.53 -20.25
N LEU A 842 -23.82 19.95 -20.05
CA LEU A 842 -24.08 18.99 -18.98
C LEU A 842 -23.66 17.57 -19.40
N THR A 843 -22.40 17.24 -19.18
CA THR A 843 -21.80 15.93 -19.48
C THR A 843 -21.91 14.95 -18.31
N TYR A 844 -21.50 13.69 -18.55
CA TYR A 844 -21.29 12.69 -17.49
C TYR A 844 -20.37 13.24 -16.39
N GLY A 845 -19.25 13.88 -16.76
CA GLY A 845 -18.28 14.45 -15.81
C GLY A 845 -18.85 15.58 -14.97
N THR A 846 -19.63 16.48 -15.58
CA THR A 846 -20.30 17.59 -14.87
C THR A 846 -21.28 17.06 -13.82
N LEU A 847 -22.11 16.07 -14.16
CA LEU A 847 -23.06 15.48 -13.22
C LEU A 847 -22.37 14.62 -12.15
N GLY A 848 -21.35 13.86 -12.55
CA GLY A 848 -20.55 13.02 -11.66
C GLY A 848 -19.79 13.82 -10.60
N ALA A 849 -19.24 14.99 -10.97
CA ALA A 849 -18.46 15.81 -10.05
C ALA A 849 -19.27 16.37 -8.86
N VAL A 850 -20.58 16.60 -9.05
CA VAL A 850 -21.46 17.07 -7.96
C VAL A 850 -21.74 15.98 -6.92
N ILE A 851 -21.63 14.70 -7.29
CA ILE A 851 -22.02 13.58 -6.43
C ILE A 851 -21.10 13.48 -5.20
N PRO A 852 -19.75 13.47 -5.32
CA PRO A 852 -18.86 13.54 -4.16
C PRO A 852 -19.13 14.77 -3.28
N LEU A 853 -19.28 15.95 -3.89
CA LEU A 853 -19.53 17.19 -3.16
C LEU A 853 -20.83 17.11 -2.33
N LEU A 854 -21.89 16.54 -2.90
CA LEU A 854 -23.11 16.28 -2.15
C LEU A 854 -22.90 15.25 -1.03
N TYR A 855 -22.26 14.13 -1.34
CA TYR A 855 -22.16 12.98 -0.43
C TYR A 855 -21.34 13.32 0.82
N TYR A 856 -20.16 13.92 0.67
CA TYR A 856 -19.28 14.19 1.82
C TYR A 856 -19.77 15.36 2.67
N ASN A 857 -20.38 16.40 2.08
CA ASN A 857 -21.02 17.46 2.88
C ASN A 857 -22.23 16.91 3.66
N MET A 858 -22.97 15.95 3.10
CA MET A 858 -24.06 15.27 3.82
C MET A 858 -23.56 14.40 4.98
N VAL A 859 -22.45 13.67 4.81
CA VAL A 859 -21.85 12.86 5.88
C VAL A 859 -21.21 13.72 6.97
N ALA A 860 -20.61 14.86 6.59
CA ALA A 860 -20.08 15.86 7.51
C ALA A 860 -21.19 16.67 8.24
N LEU A 861 -22.47 16.41 7.94
CA LEU A 861 -23.63 17.13 8.46
C LEU A 861 -23.61 18.64 8.15
N ASP A 862 -22.90 19.05 7.09
CA ASP A 862 -23.00 20.39 6.51
C ASP A 862 -24.27 20.46 5.65
N HIS A 863 -25.36 20.84 6.31
CA HIS A 863 -26.69 20.85 5.71
C HIS A 863 -26.80 21.82 4.54
N ASP A 864 -26.28 23.04 4.68
CA ASP A 864 -26.48 24.12 3.70
C ASP A 864 -25.74 23.81 2.38
N SER A 865 -24.48 23.38 2.48
CA SER A 865 -23.69 22.95 1.30
C SER A 865 -24.31 21.73 0.63
N ALA A 866 -24.75 20.74 1.41
CA ALA A 866 -25.39 19.55 0.87
C ALA A 866 -26.71 19.89 0.15
N VAL A 867 -27.54 20.79 0.70
CA VAL A 867 -28.76 21.29 0.03
C VAL A 867 -28.45 22.02 -1.26
N ALA A 868 -27.39 22.85 -1.28
CA ALA A 868 -26.97 23.57 -2.47
C ALA A 868 -26.58 22.62 -3.61
N HIS A 869 -25.72 21.63 -3.33
CA HIS A 869 -25.32 20.63 -4.30
C HIS A 869 -26.50 19.75 -4.76
N GLN A 870 -27.39 19.36 -3.85
CA GLN A 870 -28.59 18.59 -4.18
C GLN A 870 -29.51 19.35 -5.16
N ARG A 871 -29.83 20.61 -4.86
CA ARG A 871 -30.67 21.46 -5.72
C ARG A 871 -30.01 21.72 -7.07
N GLY A 872 -28.70 21.95 -7.07
CA GLY A 872 -27.90 22.13 -8.29
C GLY A 872 -27.99 20.88 -9.18
N LEU A 873 -27.73 19.70 -8.63
CA LEU A 873 -27.77 18.44 -9.35
C LEU A 873 -29.16 18.16 -9.95
N VAL A 874 -30.25 18.39 -9.20
CA VAL A 874 -31.62 18.23 -9.71
C VAL A 874 -31.90 19.19 -10.87
N LYS A 875 -31.49 20.47 -10.77
CA LYS A 875 -31.64 21.44 -11.86
C LYS A 875 -30.89 21.01 -13.12
N MET A 876 -29.65 20.54 -12.98
CA MET A 876 -28.88 20.02 -14.12
C MET A 876 -29.57 18.82 -14.76
N LEU A 877 -30.06 17.86 -13.98
CA LEU A 877 -30.78 16.69 -14.51
C LEU A 877 -32.06 17.08 -15.24
N LEU A 878 -32.82 18.05 -14.74
CA LEU A 878 -34.04 18.54 -15.40
C LEU A 878 -33.72 19.28 -16.71
N ALA A 879 -32.58 19.96 -16.78
CA ALA A 879 -32.11 20.65 -17.99
C ALA A 879 -31.57 19.69 -19.06
N THR A 880 -31.15 18.46 -18.70
CA THR A 880 -30.66 17.48 -19.69
C THR A 880 -31.78 16.83 -20.54
N PRO A 881 -31.54 16.59 -21.84
CA PRO A 881 -32.47 15.89 -22.72
C PRO A 881 -32.87 14.51 -22.19
N LYS A 882 -34.11 14.08 -22.45
CA LYS A 882 -34.60 12.75 -22.02
C LYS A 882 -33.78 11.60 -22.63
N SER A 883 -33.27 11.76 -23.84
CA SER A 883 -32.35 10.81 -24.49
C SER A 883 -31.04 10.65 -23.73
N PHE A 884 -30.47 11.75 -23.23
CA PHE A 884 -29.25 11.71 -22.42
C PHE A 884 -29.50 11.01 -21.08
N ARG A 885 -30.60 11.32 -20.38
CA ARG A 885 -30.96 10.66 -19.11
C ARG A 885 -31.20 9.17 -19.25
N ASN A 886 -31.70 8.71 -20.40
CA ASN A 886 -31.88 7.27 -20.67
C ASN A 886 -30.56 6.57 -21.03
N ASN A 887 -29.52 7.32 -21.45
CA ASN A 887 -28.25 6.78 -21.94
C ASN A 887 -27.08 7.01 -20.98
N ILE A 888 -27.29 7.72 -19.85
CA ILE A 888 -26.23 8.03 -18.88
C ILE A 888 -25.80 6.80 -18.06
N GLY A 889 -26.52 5.67 -18.20
CA GLY A 889 -26.19 4.38 -17.62
C GLY A 889 -26.15 4.39 -16.09
N PRO A 890 -25.28 3.57 -15.45
CA PRO A 890 -25.29 3.37 -14.01
C PRO A 890 -24.98 4.63 -13.16
N LEU A 891 -24.51 5.73 -13.76
CA LEU A 891 -24.38 7.02 -13.08
C LEU A 891 -25.73 7.51 -12.53
N ILE A 892 -26.84 7.25 -13.24
CA ILE A 892 -28.18 7.62 -12.76
C ILE A 892 -28.54 6.88 -11.48
N ALA A 893 -28.05 5.66 -11.31
CA ALA A 893 -28.27 4.87 -10.12
C ALA A 893 -27.48 5.44 -8.94
N ILE A 894 -26.22 5.85 -9.14
CA ILE A 894 -25.41 6.53 -8.12
C ILE A 894 -26.06 7.85 -7.66
N VAL A 895 -26.58 8.65 -8.61
CA VAL A 895 -27.35 9.86 -8.28
C VAL A 895 -28.54 9.53 -7.39
N LYS A 896 -29.32 8.50 -7.72
CA LYS A 896 -30.48 8.08 -6.91
C LYS A 896 -30.04 7.65 -5.50
N ILE A 897 -28.92 6.94 -5.36
CA ILE A 897 -28.37 6.56 -4.05
C ILE A 897 -28.04 7.80 -3.22
N ALA A 898 -27.37 8.79 -3.81
CA ALA A 898 -27.04 10.04 -3.11
C ALA A 898 -28.31 10.79 -2.67
N MET A 899 -29.34 10.86 -3.52
CA MET A 899 -30.63 11.49 -3.17
C MET A 899 -31.35 10.76 -2.03
N LEU A 900 -31.39 9.43 -2.05
CA LEU A 900 -32.04 8.63 -1.02
C LEU A 900 -31.27 8.67 0.30
N SER A 901 -29.94 8.70 0.24
CA SER A 901 -29.07 8.87 1.41
C SER A 901 -29.34 10.22 2.08
N PHE A 902 -29.45 11.29 1.28
CA PHE A 902 -29.79 12.63 1.77
C PHE A 902 -31.15 12.64 2.46
N ALA A 903 -32.17 12.07 1.81
CA ALA A 903 -33.52 11.96 2.36
C ALA A 903 -33.55 11.15 3.67
N CYS A 904 -32.73 10.10 3.78
CA CYS A 904 -32.62 9.31 5.01
C CYS A 904 -31.96 10.08 6.16
N ILE A 905 -30.80 10.69 5.91
CA ILE A 905 -29.97 11.35 6.94
C ILE A 905 -30.72 12.55 7.54
N TYR A 906 -31.29 13.38 6.67
CA TYR A 906 -32.03 14.58 7.07
C TYR A 906 -33.52 14.33 7.35
N ASP A 907 -33.98 13.07 7.25
CA ASP A 907 -35.38 12.69 7.51
C ASP A 907 -36.40 13.49 6.67
N MET A 908 -36.13 13.59 5.37
CA MET A 908 -36.93 14.35 4.42
C MET A 908 -37.53 13.45 3.36
N GLN A 909 -38.62 13.91 2.72
CA GLN A 909 -39.10 13.27 1.50
C GLN A 909 -38.12 13.55 0.35
N PRO A 910 -37.85 12.56 -0.53
CA PRO A 910 -36.95 12.76 -1.66
C PRO A 910 -37.54 13.79 -2.64
N ILE A 911 -36.72 14.75 -3.04
CA ILE A 911 -37.12 15.89 -3.89
C ILE A 911 -37.42 15.45 -5.33
N TRP A 912 -36.83 14.35 -5.77
CA TRP A 912 -37.02 13.78 -7.10
C TRP A 912 -37.75 12.44 -6.98
N ASP A 913 -38.64 12.16 -7.93
CA ASP A 913 -39.51 10.98 -7.98
C ASP A 913 -38.75 9.70 -8.39
N CYS A 914 -37.56 9.50 -7.80
CA CYS A 914 -36.55 8.51 -8.22
C CYS A 914 -36.99 7.05 -8.07
N LEU A 915 -38.19 6.77 -7.55
CA LEU A 915 -38.66 5.44 -7.16
C LEU A 915 -40.07 5.03 -7.65
N TYR A 916 -40.74 5.76 -8.56
CA TYR A 916 -42.00 5.25 -9.13
C TYR A 916 -41.75 4.15 -10.17
N SER A 917 -41.61 2.93 -9.66
CA SER A 917 -42.09 1.71 -10.30
C SER A 917 -43.08 1.06 -9.34
N GLU A 918 -44.30 0.80 -9.81
CA GLU A 918 -45.46 0.35 -9.00
C GLU A 918 -45.34 -1.09 -8.45
N SER A 919 -44.16 -1.74 -8.49
CA SER A 919 -44.05 -3.19 -8.30
C SER A 919 -43.39 -3.68 -7.00
N VAL A 920 -42.78 -2.80 -6.18
CA VAL A 920 -42.00 -3.22 -4.99
C VAL A 920 -42.80 -3.05 -3.70
N ARG A 921 -43.12 -4.17 -3.05
CA ARG A 921 -43.81 -4.26 -1.75
C ARG A 921 -42.87 -4.06 -0.57
N SER A 922 -43.35 -3.48 0.54
CA SER A 922 -42.54 -3.24 1.76
C SER A 922 -42.06 -4.55 2.41
N SER A 923 -42.79 -5.64 2.17
CA SER A 923 -42.47 -7.00 2.64
C SER A 923 -41.46 -7.75 1.76
N SER A 924 -41.05 -7.20 0.60
CA SER A 924 -40.23 -7.92 -0.40
C SER A 924 -38.88 -8.35 0.14
N LEU A 925 -38.23 -7.49 0.94
CA LEU A 925 -36.90 -7.74 1.49
C LEU A 925 -36.89 -8.93 2.46
N LEU A 926 -37.84 -8.92 3.40
CA LEU A 926 -38.07 -10.00 4.37
C LEU A 926 -38.55 -11.28 3.69
N ARG A 927 -39.39 -11.19 2.66
CA ARG A 927 -39.82 -12.36 1.87
C ARG A 927 -38.63 -13.06 1.21
N ASN A 928 -37.72 -12.30 0.60
CA ASN A 928 -36.54 -12.84 -0.06
C ASN A 928 -35.59 -13.50 0.95
N LEU A 929 -35.44 -12.87 2.12
CA LEU A 929 -34.68 -13.43 3.25
C LEU A 929 -35.22 -14.78 3.71
N VAL A 930 -36.53 -14.87 3.97
CA VAL A 930 -37.23 -16.11 4.39
C VAL A 930 -37.16 -17.18 3.31
N SER A 931 -37.36 -16.81 2.04
CA SER A 931 -37.32 -17.75 0.92
C SER A 931 -35.94 -18.37 0.73
N ARG A 932 -34.87 -17.58 0.89
CA ARG A 932 -33.49 -18.07 0.82
C ARG A 932 -33.18 -19.00 1.99
N ALA A 933 -33.62 -18.66 3.19
CA ALA A 933 -33.44 -19.51 4.37
C ALA A 933 -34.17 -20.87 4.24
N ALA A 934 -35.31 -20.91 3.55
CA ALA A 934 -36.08 -22.14 3.32
C ALA A 934 -35.51 -23.06 2.22
N LEU A 935 -34.72 -22.53 1.28
CA LEU A 935 -34.21 -23.26 0.10
C LEU A 935 -32.74 -23.73 0.23
N GLY A 936 -32.04 -23.36 1.31
CA GLY A 936 -30.62 -23.69 1.50
C GLY A 936 -30.38 -25.17 1.85
N ASN A 937 -29.57 -25.87 1.04
CA ASN A 937 -29.30 -27.30 1.17
C ASN A 937 -28.01 -27.62 1.99
N GLY A 938 -27.67 -26.80 2.99
CA GLY A 938 -26.52 -27.02 3.87
C GLY A 938 -26.41 -25.96 4.97
N GLY A 939 -26.56 -26.37 6.24
CA GLY A 939 -26.37 -25.55 7.46
C GLY A 939 -27.32 -24.35 7.63
N SER A 940 -28.08 -24.26 8.72
CA SER A 940 -28.95 -23.10 8.94
C SER A 940 -28.12 -21.85 9.31
N LEU A 941 -27.90 -20.94 8.35
CA LEU A 941 -27.25 -19.64 8.58
C LEU A 941 -27.88 -18.84 9.73
N PHE A 942 -29.19 -19.01 9.91
CA PHE A 942 -29.96 -18.41 10.99
C PHE A 942 -30.29 -19.45 12.06
N GLN A 943 -30.08 -19.09 13.32
CA GLN A 943 -30.55 -19.86 14.46
C GLN A 943 -32.08 -19.88 14.46
N LYS A 944 -32.68 -20.97 14.95
CA LYS A 944 -34.14 -21.16 14.95
C LYS A 944 -34.88 -19.98 15.60
N GLN A 945 -34.39 -19.49 16.74
CA GLN A 945 -34.98 -18.35 17.45
C GLN A 945 -34.93 -17.06 16.64
N THR A 946 -33.82 -16.80 15.94
CA THR A 946 -33.67 -15.65 15.04
C THR A 946 -34.63 -15.74 13.85
N MET A 947 -34.76 -16.94 13.26
CA MET A 947 -35.67 -17.17 12.14
C MET A 947 -37.13 -17.01 12.53
N ASP A 948 -37.52 -17.52 13.71
CA ASP A 948 -38.87 -17.34 14.26
C ASP A 948 -39.17 -15.83 14.44
N GLY A 949 -38.22 -15.05 14.97
CA GLY A 949 -38.37 -13.60 15.09
C GLY A 949 -38.44 -12.86 13.75
N ILE A 950 -37.69 -13.28 12.73
CA ILE A 950 -37.76 -12.71 11.37
C ILE A 950 -39.12 -13.01 10.74
N LEU A 951 -39.66 -14.23 10.93
CA LEU A 951 -40.98 -14.63 10.43
C LEU A 951 -42.11 -13.81 11.08
N ASP A 952 -42.02 -13.54 12.38
CA ASP A 952 -42.98 -12.68 13.08
C ASP A 952 -43.00 -11.25 12.53
N VAL A 953 -41.82 -10.67 12.29
CA VAL A 953 -41.69 -9.33 11.68
C VAL A 953 -42.19 -9.34 10.24
N TYR A 954 -41.87 -10.39 9.47
CA TYR A 954 -42.35 -10.55 8.10
C TYR A 954 -43.88 -10.62 8.04
N GLU A 955 -44.51 -11.44 8.88
CA GLU A 955 -45.97 -11.55 8.94
C GLU A 955 -46.62 -10.22 9.30
N ALA A 956 -46.07 -9.52 10.30
CA ALA A 956 -46.55 -8.20 10.71
C ALA A 956 -46.43 -7.18 9.57
N VAL A 957 -45.27 -7.08 8.92
CA VAL A 957 -45.04 -6.18 7.78
C VAL A 957 -45.96 -6.54 6.62
N SER A 958 -46.13 -7.83 6.28
CA SER A 958 -47.02 -8.26 5.20
C SER A 958 -48.49 -7.95 5.46
N ARG A 959 -48.96 -8.07 6.70
CA ARG A 959 -50.32 -7.67 7.09
C ARG A 959 -50.50 -6.16 6.97
N LEU A 960 -49.55 -5.38 7.46
CA LEU A 960 -49.57 -3.92 7.36
C LEU A 960 -49.55 -3.47 5.88
N ASP A 961 -48.69 -4.07 5.05
CA ASP A 961 -48.54 -3.81 3.60
C ASP A 961 -49.84 -4.05 2.80
N GLN A 962 -50.68 -5.01 3.20
CA GLN A 962 -51.98 -5.27 2.57
C GLN A 962 -52.99 -4.14 2.78
N PHE A 963 -52.94 -3.42 3.91
CA PHE A 963 -53.83 -2.30 4.19
C PHE A 963 -53.44 -1.04 3.38
N PHE A 964 -52.14 -0.82 3.12
CA PHE A 964 -51.66 0.32 2.33
C PHE A 964 -52.11 0.31 0.86
N HIS A 965 -52.46 -0.85 0.31
CA HIS A 965 -52.95 -0.99 -1.07
C HIS A 965 -54.48 -0.89 -1.19
N ALA A 966 -55.23 -0.94 -0.09
CA ALA A 966 -56.69 -1.10 -0.12
C ALA A 966 -57.49 0.21 -0.08
N ASP A 967 -56.95 1.34 0.41
CA ASP A 967 -57.71 2.60 0.47
C ASP A 967 -56.77 3.83 0.52
N ARG A 968 -56.91 4.76 -0.44
CA ARG A 968 -56.09 5.98 -0.54
C ARG A 968 -56.73 7.21 0.12
N SER A 969 -57.84 7.07 0.84
CA SER A 969 -58.66 8.25 1.20
C SER A 969 -58.89 8.52 2.70
N SER A 970 -58.53 7.64 3.66
CA SER A 970 -58.72 7.96 5.10
C SER A 970 -58.01 7.06 6.14
N THR A 971 -56.84 6.48 5.86
CA THR A 971 -56.34 5.29 6.60
C THR A 971 -55.46 5.50 7.83
N SER A 972 -55.15 6.73 8.27
CA SER A 972 -54.14 6.91 9.34
C SER A 972 -54.54 6.30 10.70
N SER A 973 -55.83 6.17 11.05
CA SER A 973 -56.23 5.64 12.37
C SER A 973 -56.30 4.10 12.44
N ILE A 974 -56.75 3.44 11.37
CA ILE A 974 -56.87 1.97 11.30
C ILE A 974 -55.49 1.31 11.25
N GLU A 975 -54.54 1.92 10.54
CA GLU A 975 -53.14 1.47 10.48
C GLU A 975 -52.48 1.44 11.87
N CYS A 976 -52.75 2.45 12.69
CA CYS A 976 -52.29 2.50 14.08
C CYS A 976 -52.89 1.38 14.91
N GLU A 977 -54.22 1.19 14.81
CA GLU A 977 -54.96 0.22 15.61
C GLU A 977 -54.49 -1.22 15.36
N TRP A 978 -54.20 -1.59 14.11
CA TRP A 978 -53.61 -2.87 13.76
C TRP A 978 -52.16 -3.03 14.21
N ALA A 979 -51.34 -1.99 14.05
CA ALA A 979 -49.98 -1.97 14.59
C ALA A 979 -49.99 -2.19 16.13
N HIS A 980 -50.97 -1.62 16.83
CA HIS A 980 -51.17 -1.82 18.27
C HIS A 980 -51.60 -3.25 18.64
N ILE A 981 -52.47 -3.89 17.85
CA ILE A 981 -52.90 -5.29 18.07
C ILE A 981 -51.73 -6.25 17.89
N LEU A 982 -50.90 -6.03 16.86
CA LEU A 982 -49.72 -6.84 16.57
C LEU A 982 -48.64 -6.68 17.67
N ALA A 983 -48.38 -5.46 18.14
CA ALA A 983 -47.38 -5.20 19.18
C ALA A 983 -47.71 -5.84 20.55
N ARG A 984 -49.00 -6.04 20.87
CA ARG A 984 -49.47 -6.67 22.12
C ARG A 984 -49.35 -8.20 22.13
N SER A 985 -49.26 -8.82 20.97
CA SER A 985 -49.27 -10.28 20.81
C SER A 985 -47.87 -10.90 20.68
N SER A 986 -46.82 -10.07 20.57
CA SER A 986 -45.44 -10.52 20.36
C SER A 986 -44.63 -10.65 21.68
N PRO A 987 -43.95 -11.78 21.92
CA PRO A 987 -43.06 -11.96 23.06
C PRO A 987 -41.73 -11.23 22.85
N THR A 988 -41.45 -10.16 23.62
CA THR A 988 -40.10 -9.58 23.65
C THR A 988 -39.23 -10.35 24.61
N THR A 989 -38.18 -10.98 24.09
CA THR A 989 -37.11 -11.56 24.90
C THR A 989 -36.09 -10.45 25.16
N PRO A 990 -35.79 -10.08 26.43
CA PRO A 990 -34.80 -9.04 26.73
C PRO A 990 -33.44 -9.43 26.16
N TRP A 991 -32.84 -8.54 25.36
CA TRP A 991 -31.48 -8.75 24.87
C TRP A 991 -30.50 -8.58 26.05
N THR A 992 -29.62 -9.55 26.24
CA THR A 992 -28.54 -9.52 27.24
C THR A 992 -27.22 -9.58 26.50
N ASP A 993 -26.36 -8.59 26.75
CA ASP A 993 -25.06 -8.51 26.10
C ASP A 993 -24.21 -9.73 26.47
N ARG A 994 -23.70 -10.44 25.46
CA ARG A 994 -22.81 -11.60 25.66
C ARG A 994 -21.40 -11.17 25.25
N HIS A 995 -20.52 -10.97 26.23
CA HIS A 995 -19.15 -10.53 25.96
C HIS A 995 -18.26 -11.63 25.35
N ASN A 996 -17.63 -11.23 24.24
CA ASN A 996 -16.38 -11.62 23.58
C ASN A 996 -16.21 -13.09 23.16
N TYR A 997 -15.83 -13.28 21.90
CA TYR A 997 -15.69 -14.55 21.12
C TYR A 997 -16.96 -15.09 20.45
N LEU A 998 -17.66 -14.25 19.68
CA LEU A 998 -18.73 -14.69 18.76
C LEU A 998 -18.19 -14.88 17.33
N THR A 999 -18.58 -15.96 16.68
CA THR A 999 -18.33 -16.20 15.24
C THR A 999 -19.10 -15.21 14.36
N SER A 1000 -18.70 -15.02 13.10
CA SER A 1000 -19.41 -14.14 12.14
C SER A 1000 -20.88 -14.52 11.95
N SER A 1001 -21.21 -15.82 12.02
CA SER A 1001 -22.59 -16.31 11.98
C SER A 1001 -23.40 -15.90 13.23
N GLU A 1002 -22.81 -15.99 14.42
CA GLU A 1002 -23.48 -15.60 15.66
C GLU A 1002 -23.69 -14.08 15.77
N LYS A 1003 -22.71 -13.29 15.33
CA LYS A 1003 -22.81 -11.82 15.23
C LYS A 1003 -23.92 -11.40 14.26
N LEU A 1004 -24.01 -12.04 13.09
CA LEU A 1004 -25.10 -11.82 12.13
C LEU A 1004 -26.47 -12.13 12.75
N ASN A 1005 -26.59 -13.24 13.49
CA ASN A 1005 -27.81 -13.61 14.19
C ASN A 1005 -28.17 -12.58 15.28
N ALA A 1006 -27.18 -12.04 16.00
CA ALA A 1006 -27.38 -10.97 16.97
C ALA A 1006 -27.92 -9.69 16.31
N CYS A 1007 -27.37 -9.28 15.17
CA CYS A 1007 -27.88 -8.14 14.38
C CYS A 1007 -29.35 -8.31 13.99
N CYS A 1008 -29.74 -9.50 13.53
CA CYS A 1008 -31.12 -9.78 13.15
C CYS A 1008 -32.06 -9.78 14.37
N HIS A 1009 -31.64 -10.37 15.49
CA HIS A 1009 -32.43 -10.37 16.73
C HIS A 1009 -32.62 -8.96 17.31
N LEU A 1010 -31.55 -8.15 17.32
CA LEU A 1010 -31.61 -6.74 17.70
C LEU A 1010 -32.54 -5.95 16.78
N SER A 1011 -32.51 -6.21 15.48
CA SER A 1011 -33.40 -5.57 14.50
C SER A 1011 -34.88 -5.91 14.73
N CYS A 1012 -35.19 -7.18 15.03
CA CYS A 1012 -36.54 -7.57 15.47
C CYS A 1012 -36.97 -6.81 16.73
N SER A 1013 -36.07 -6.69 17.71
CA SER A 1013 -36.34 -5.99 18.97
C SER A 1013 -36.61 -4.50 18.74
N ILE A 1014 -35.76 -3.85 17.94
CA ILE A 1014 -35.88 -2.44 17.55
C ILE A 1014 -37.21 -2.19 16.84
N PHE A 1015 -37.61 -3.05 15.90
CA PHE A 1015 -38.89 -2.95 15.20
C PHE A 1015 -40.08 -2.97 16.17
N TRP A 1016 -40.13 -3.95 17.07
CA TRP A 1016 -41.23 -4.07 18.04
C TRP A 1016 -41.25 -2.90 19.04
N THR A 1017 -40.08 -2.41 19.48
CA THR A 1017 -39.98 -1.24 20.36
C THR A 1017 -40.46 0.03 19.65
N THR A 1018 -40.11 0.22 18.37
CA THR A 1018 -40.62 1.33 17.55
C THR A 1018 -42.15 1.30 17.44
N LEU A 1019 -42.75 0.12 17.23
CA LEU A 1019 -44.22 -0.02 17.21
C LEU A 1019 -44.88 0.27 18.57
N ARG A 1020 -44.21 -0.06 19.67
CA ARG A 1020 -44.70 0.19 21.04
C ARG A 1020 -44.55 1.65 21.48
N ARG A 1021 -43.57 2.41 20.97
CA ARG A 1021 -43.40 3.83 21.34
C ARG A 1021 -44.63 4.69 21.07
N ARG A 1022 -45.39 4.37 20.04
CA ARG A 1022 -46.67 5.04 19.72
C ARG A 1022 -47.78 4.78 20.76
N GLN A 1023 -47.58 3.87 21.71
CA GLN A 1023 -48.55 3.47 22.72
C GLN A 1023 -48.68 4.49 23.88
N LEU A 1024 -47.69 5.37 24.09
CA LEU A 1024 -47.65 6.31 25.21
C LEU A 1024 -47.73 7.75 24.68
N HIS A 1025 -48.95 8.31 24.66
CA HIS A 1025 -49.18 9.77 24.64
C HIS A 1025 -48.88 10.41 26.02
N ASP A 1026 -48.15 9.70 26.90
CA ASP A 1026 -47.75 10.18 28.22
C ASP A 1026 -46.30 10.64 28.16
N GLU A 1027 -46.05 11.88 28.58
CA GLU A 1027 -44.75 12.57 28.66
C GLU A 1027 -43.73 11.89 29.61
N GLN A 1028 -43.97 10.64 30.05
CA GLN A 1028 -43.14 9.90 31.02
C GLN A 1028 -42.95 8.41 30.68
N ALA A 1029 -42.85 8.06 29.40
CA ALA A 1029 -42.37 6.73 28.97
C ALA A 1029 -40.83 6.66 29.00
N PRO A 1030 -40.20 5.51 29.35
CA PRO A 1030 -38.74 5.40 29.41
C PRO A 1030 -38.08 5.72 28.05
N GLY A 1031 -37.43 6.89 28.03
CA GLY A 1031 -36.26 7.32 27.25
C GLY A 1031 -36.30 7.22 25.72
N SER A 1032 -36.24 8.38 25.04
CA SER A 1032 -35.54 8.51 23.73
C SER A 1032 -34.21 7.72 23.73
N THR A 1033 -33.52 7.76 24.87
CA THR A 1033 -32.25 7.13 25.23
C THR A 1033 -32.18 5.61 25.06
N ASP A 1034 -33.22 4.83 25.40
CA ASP A 1034 -33.16 3.36 25.34
C ASP A 1034 -33.13 2.83 23.89
N GLN A 1035 -33.85 3.49 22.96
CA GLN A 1035 -33.84 3.13 21.54
C GLN A 1035 -32.53 3.53 20.87
N ASP A 1036 -32.01 4.72 21.17
CA ASP A 1036 -30.73 5.16 20.61
C ASP A 1036 -29.58 4.30 21.13
N GLN A 1037 -29.64 3.81 22.38
CA GLN A 1037 -28.72 2.82 22.92
C GLN A 1037 -28.81 1.47 22.19
N LEU A 1038 -30.03 0.96 21.94
CA LEU A 1038 -30.22 -0.25 21.13
C LEU A 1038 -29.69 -0.09 19.69
N ASN A 1039 -29.90 1.08 19.09
CA ASN A 1039 -29.37 1.40 17.75
C ASN A 1039 -27.83 1.49 17.75
N GLN A 1040 -27.20 2.04 18.79
CA GLN A 1040 -25.74 2.07 18.94
C GLN A 1040 -25.17 0.65 19.09
N VAL A 1041 -25.81 -0.20 19.91
CA VAL A 1041 -25.43 -1.61 20.04
C VAL A 1041 -25.57 -2.32 18.70
N LEU A 1042 -26.68 -2.12 17.98
CA LEU A 1042 -26.86 -2.69 16.65
C LEU A 1042 -25.75 -2.26 15.68
N LEU A 1043 -25.41 -0.97 15.65
CA LEU A 1043 -24.35 -0.44 14.80
C LEU A 1043 -22.99 -1.08 15.14
N ASN A 1044 -22.66 -1.25 16.42
CA ASN A 1044 -21.44 -1.92 16.85
C ASN A 1044 -21.38 -3.39 16.37
N TYR A 1045 -22.48 -4.15 16.49
CA TYR A 1045 -22.50 -5.53 15.99
C TYR A 1045 -22.40 -5.60 14.45
N ILE A 1046 -22.98 -4.64 13.72
CA ILE A 1046 -22.83 -4.55 12.26
C ILE A 1046 -21.36 -4.34 11.89
N LEU A 1047 -20.67 -3.44 12.60
CA LEU A 1047 -19.24 -3.11 12.40
C LEU A 1047 -18.31 -4.29 12.67
N GLN A 1048 -18.71 -5.22 13.55
CA GLN A 1048 -17.92 -6.40 13.91
C GLN A 1048 -18.06 -7.58 12.94
N VAL A 1049 -18.94 -7.50 11.93
CA VAL A 1049 -19.14 -8.55 10.91
C VAL A 1049 -18.48 -8.11 9.62
N GLU A 1050 -17.54 -8.93 9.15
CA GLU A 1050 -16.80 -8.67 7.91
C GLU A 1050 -17.77 -8.43 6.72
N PRO A 1051 -17.62 -7.33 5.96
CA PRO A 1051 -18.52 -7.02 4.85
C PRO A 1051 -18.58 -8.07 3.74
N LEU A 1052 -17.48 -8.77 3.47
CA LEU A 1052 -17.47 -9.89 2.52
C LEU A 1052 -18.42 -11.02 2.97
N TYR A 1053 -18.50 -11.27 4.28
CA TYR A 1053 -19.40 -12.26 4.85
C TYR A 1053 -20.87 -11.88 4.65
N TRP A 1054 -21.23 -10.60 4.81
CA TRP A 1054 -22.57 -10.09 4.48
C TRP A 1054 -22.91 -10.27 3.00
N ILE A 1055 -21.98 -9.93 2.11
CA ILE A 1055 -22.18 -9.99 0.65
C ILE A 1055 -22.40 -11.44 0.19
N GLN A 1056 -21.61 -12.38 0.70
CA GLN A 1056 -21.68 -13.78 0.29
C GLN A 1056 -22.90 -14.53 0.86
N ASN A 1057 -23.28 -14.24 2.11
CA ASN A 1057 -24.22 -15.08 2.85
C ASN A 1057 -25.61 -14.46 3.03
N ALA A 1058 -25.73 -13.15 3.26
CA ALA A 1058 -27.02 -12.52 3.60
C ALA A 1058 -27.15 -11.01 3.29
N PRO A 1059 -27.05 -10.58 2.03
CA PRO A 1059 -27.16 -9.16 1.66
C PRO A 1059 -28.53 -8.53 1.91
N GLU A 1060 -29.62 -9.29 1.82
CA GLU A 1060 -30.97 -8.84 2.18
C GLU A 1060 -31.12 -8.63 3.69
N ALA A 1061 -30.48 -9.49 4.50
CA ALA A 1061 -30.48 -9.33 5.95
C ALA A 1061 -29.75 -8.06 6.35
N PHE A 1062 -28.56 -7.82 5.77
CA PHE A 1062 -27.80 -6.61 6.00
C PHE A 1062 -28.60 -5.34 5.64
N THR A 1063 -29.20 -5.33 4.44
CA THR A 1063 -30.04 -4.22 3.99
C THR A 1063 -31.21 -3.98 4.95
N TRP A 1064 -31.90 -5.03 5.38
CA TRP A 1064 -33.04 -4.92 6.30
C TRP A 1064 -32.60 -4.37 7.68
N VAL A 1065 -31.51 -4.89 8.21
CA VAL A 1065 -30.93 -4.50 9.50
C VAL A 1065 -30.53 -3.01 9.48
N ALA A 1066 -29.79 -2.58 8.45
CA ALA A 1066 -29.31 -1.20 8.35
C ALA A 1066 -30.47 -0.19 8.21
N PHE A 1067 -31.46 -0.47 7.37
CA PHE A 1067 -32.63 0.40 7.23
C PHE A 1067 -33.57 0.37 8.45
N THR A 1068 -33.59 -0.72 9.23
CA THR A 1068 -34.32 -0.77 10.51
C THR A 1068 -33.68 0.16 11.54
N GLY A 1069 -32.36 0.10 11.70
CA GLY A 1069 -31.61 1.00 12.58
C GLY A 1069 -31.72 2.47 12.17
N ALA A 1070 -31.58 2.76 10.87
CA ALA A 1070 -31.73 4.12 10.34
C ALA A 1070 -33.13 4.68 10.56
N ALA A 1071 -34.19 3.91 10.30
CA ALA A 1071 -35.57 4.36 10.48
C ALA A 1071 -35.93 4.62 11.95
N ALA A 1072 -35.36 3.84 12.87
CA ALA A 1072 -35.61 3.95 14.29
C ALA A 1072 -34.76 5.02 15.00
N SER A 1073 -33.75 5.60 14.32
CA SER A 1073 -32.82 6.57 14.89
C SER A 1073 -33.35 8.00 14.83
N THR A 1074 -33.28 8.72 15.96
CA THR A 1074 -33.71 10.12 16.04
C THR A 1074 -32.59 11.11 15.68
N GLN A 1075 -31.33 10.70 15.82
CA GLN A 1075 -30.14 11.53 15.57
C GLN A 1075 -29.66 11.45 14.11
N PRO A 1076 -29.41 12.59 13.43
CA PRO A 1076 -28.85 12.62 12.07
C PRO A 1076 -27.52 11.86 11.93
N GLY A 1077 -26.63 11.98 12.92
CA GLY A 1077 -25.32 11.29 12.90
C GLY A 1077 -25.45 9.77 12.93
N LEU A 1078 -26.36 9.20 13.73
CA LEU A 1078 -26.61 7.75 13.74
C LEU A 1078 -27.21 7.28 12.40
N ARG A 1079 -28.12 8.06 11.79
CA ARG A 1079 -28.65 7.76 10.45
C ARG A 1079 -27.56 7.79 9.38
N ALA A 1080 -26.65 8.78 9.43
CA ALA A 1080 -25.52 8.86 8.53
C ALA A 1080 -24.62 7.62 8.63
N ASN A 1081 -24.35 7.14 9.85
CA ASN A 1081 -23.55 5.94 10.05
C ASN A 1081 -24.21 4.68 9.47
N PHE A 1082 -25.49 4.42 9.74
CA PHE A 1082 -26.18 3.26 9.15
C PHE A 1082 -26.17 3.31 7.61
N ILE A 1083 -26.38 4.48 7.03
CA ILE A 1083 -26.45 4.65 5.57
C ILE A 1083 -25.08 4.57 4.90
N ASN A 1084 -24.01 5.10 5.51
CA ASN A 1084 -22.65 4.99 4.97
C ASN A 1084 -22.19 3.53 4.89
N HIS A 1085 -22.45 2.74 5.94
CA HIS A 1085 -22.16 1.30 5.95
C HIS A 1085 -23.05 0.54 4.96
N ALA A 1086 -24.33 0.89 4.88
CA ALA A 1086 -25.26 0.32 3.90
C ALA A 1086 -24.80 0.59 2.46
N ALA A 1087 -24.35 1.80 2.16
CA ALA A 1087 -23.94 2.22 0.83
C ALA A 1087 -22.78 1.37 0.29
N THR A 1088 -21.83 0.99 1.15
CA THR A 1088 -20.66 0.18 0.73
C THR A 1088 -21.05 -1.21 0.24
N VAL A 1089 -21.82 -1.96 1.04
CA VAL A 1089 -22.24 -3.33 0.69
C VAL A 1089 -23.24 -3.31 -0.47
N ILE A 1090 -24.18 -2.36 -0.47
CA ILE A 1090 -25.22 -2.33 -1.49
C ILE A 1090 -24.64 -1.87 -2.85
N THR A 1091 -23.68 -0.95 -2.89
CA THR A 1091 -22.97 -0.58 -4.14
C THR A 1091 -22.19 -1.77 -4.71
N ALA A 1092 -21.73 -2.70 -3.88
CA ALA A 1092 -21.01 -3.90 -4.33
C ALA A 1092 -21.90 -4.95 -5.02
N ILE A 1093 -23.20 -4.99 -4.71
CA ILE A 1093 -24.12 -6.05 -5.15
C ILE A 1093 -25.20 -5.52 -6.09
N ASP A 1094 -25.75 -4.35 -5.80
CA ASP A 1094 -26.87 -3.79 -6.55
C ASP A 1094 -26.38 -3.23 -7.88
N GLY A 1095 -27.21 -3.36 -8.91
CA GLY A 1095 -26.94 -2.86 -10.26
C GLY A 1095 -27.67 -1.56 -10.55
N GLU A 1096 -27.73 -1.19 -11.82
CA GLU A 1096 -28.43 0.02 -12.29
C GLU A 1096 -29.92 0.06 -11.87
N ASP A 1097 -30.55 -1.11 -11.73
CA ASP A 1097 -31.94 -1.25 -11.31
C ASP A 1097 -32.19 -0.92 -9.84
N LEU A 1098 -31.17 -0.85 -8.97
CA LEU A 1098 -31.34 -0.54 -7.54
C LEU A 1098 -32.38 -1.43 -6.84
N THR A 1099 -32.31 -2.75 -7.00
CA THR A 1099 -33.32 -3.69 -6.50
C THR A 1099 -33.33 -3.75 -4.97
N LEU A 1100 -32.17 -3.83 -4.32
CA LEU A 1100 -32.06 -3.91 -2.86
C LEU A 1100 -32.35 -2.56 -2.22
N ILE A 1101 -31.81 -1.47 -2.79
CA ILE A 1101 -32.04 -0.11 -2.27
C ILE A 1101 -33.52 0.28 -2.33
N ARG A 1102 -34.22 -0.06 -3.42
CA ARG A 1102 -35.67 0.20 -3.54
C ARG A 1102 -36.47 -0.55 -2.49
N GLN A 1103 -36.12 -1.80 -2.21
CA GLN A 1103 -36.77 -2.60 -1.18
C GLN A 1103 -36.50 -2.03 0.22
N GLY A 1104 -35.24 -1.69 0.52
CA GLY A 1104 -34.85 -1.05 1.78
C GLY A 1104 -35.55 0.29 2.01
N TRP A 1105 -35.64 1.14 1.00
CA TRP A 1105 -36.32 2.43 1.08
C TRP A 1105 -37.82 2.31 1.33
N ARG A 1106 -38.51 1.39 0.63
CA ARG A 1106 -39.94 1.13 0.86
C ARG A 1106 -40.21 0.67 2.28
N TYR A 1107 -39.34 -0.20 2.80
CA TYR A 1107 -39.38 -0.64 4.19
C TYR A 1107 -39.12 0.52 5.17
N PHE A 1108 -38.09 1.34 4.94
CA PHE A 1108 -37.78 2.53 5.75
C PHE A 1108 -38.98 3.47 5.87
N GLY A 1109 -39.60 3.82 4.74
CA GLY A 1109 -40.78 4.69 4.72
C GLY A 1109 -42.02 4.09 5.41
N LEU A 1110 -42.12 2.76 5.47
CA LEU A 1110 -43.13 2.09 6.28
C LEU A 1110 -42.83 2.26 7.78
N ILE A 1111 -41.60 1.97 8.23
CA ILE A 1111 -41.21 2.08 9.64
C ILE A 1111 -41.32 3.52 10.16
N LYS A 1112 -40.90 4.52 9.37
CA LYS A 1112 -41.01 5.95 9.73
C LYS A 1112 -42.46 6.39 9.96
N ARG A 1113 -43.38 6.00 9.06
CA ARG A 1113 -44.82 6.28 9.21
C ARG A 1113 -45.45 5.56 10.41
N LEU A 1114 -44.97 4.35 10.72
CA LEU A 1114 -45.43 3.60 11.89
C LEU A 1114 -44.89 4.21 13.20
N GLY A 1115 -43.67 4.76 13.18
CA GLY A 1115 -43.00 5.41 14.32
C GLY A 1115 -43.46 6.83 14.64
N GLY A 1116 -44.34 7.43 13.84
CA GLY A 1116 -44.99 8.72 14.13
C GLY A 1116 -44.32 9.97 13.55
N ALA A 1117 -43.42 9.82 12.56
CA ALA A 1117 -42.78 10.91 11.83
C ALA A 1117 -43.46 11.19 10.49
#